data_AF-A0AAP2PAR0-F1
#
_entry.id   AF-A0AAP2PAR0-F1
#
_cell.length_a   1.000
_cell.length_b   1.000
_cell.length_c   1.000
_cell.angle_alpha   90.00
_cell.angle_beta   90.00
_cell.angle_gamma   90.00
#
_symmetry.space_group_name_H-M   'P 1'
#
loop_
_entity.id
_entity.type
_entity.pdbx_description
1 polymer ?
#
loop_
_entity_poly.entity_id
_entity_poly.type
_entity_poly.pdbx_seq_one_letter_code
_entity_poly.pdbx_strand_id
1 'polypeptide(L)'
;MPVDTLSMANENVVRVATYNASLNRASEGELLTDLSTADDAQAQRVAEVIQRTRPDILLINEFDYSPQAVEAFKANYLGVAQNGQAPVDYAYSFSAPVNTGVASGVDLNGDGQVVTQPGAEGYADDALGFGQFPGQYGMLVLSRYPIDESAVRTFRDFLWKDMPGARLPDDPQTAAPGDYYSPEALDVLPLSSKSHWDVPIQVDGETLHLLASHPTPPTFDGAEDRNGLRNADEIRFWSDYVSPGKGDYIVDDQGQAGGLAGDARFVVVGDQNVDPLDGDSLDGSAQQLLDNARIAAGLAPQSEGAVVAAQEQGGANADQQGDPAYDTADFNDQAPGNLRVDYVLPSQAGLTRLDGGVFWPEPGQPGSAAVEASDHRLVYADLALTDETPRVAGADFLGLVALPDGLTFQQTPLGGLSGLTRDGSGGYLAISDDRSDLAPARFYSLRLDLDDGRLDDGGVRFTDVTTLWQAQGEAFASGTIDPEGIAYGDDGTLFISSEGDSDQGIAPFVGHFGRDGQLLSMLEMPAALVPDGSGESGVRNNLALESLTLTPDGETLFTATENALVQDGPGPGIDSGSPSRILQYDVHSGEVEHQYVYPTEPGNFGLVEMLALDDGHLLALERNYFADVGNTIRLYEIDLGAATDINGVESLEETSGVRPVDKRLVADLGELGIDPDNVEGMSLGPRLADGRQSLILVSDNNFNDSQDTQFIALGLTLNEQATGGAGSDRFVAGPGADRLVGGAGVDVVRFSGDAAAASIAHADDGSLTVTSELGGTDSLSGIELLRFDDRVLLAEAPSLSGPADLAFDERLYLDANPDIAAAAARGEVTALDHYRDYGAHEGRDPNALFDERGYRAANPDVDAAIQRGELDSGYQHYQAWGWQEGRDPSAWFDLDAYFDANPDIAEAGVEPLGHYLRYGYDEGRVIPTADDGMWG
;
A
#
# COMPACT_ATOMS: atom_id res chain seq x y z
N MET A 1 -11.35 47.21 -12.01
CA MET A 1 -10.98 46.12 -12.93
C MET A 1 -10.65 44.98 -12.00
N PRO A 2 -11.55 44.01 -11.80
CA PRO A 2 -11.22 42.87 -10.96
C PRO A 2 -10.18 42.02 -11.69
N VAL A 3 -9.19 41.58 -10.93
CA VAL A 3 -8.11 40.69 -11.34
C VAL A 3 -8.69 39.29 -11.31
N ASP A 4 -8.65 38.60 -12.44
CA ASP A 4 -8.95 37.16 -12.54
C ASP A 4 -8.06 36.40 -11.57
N THR A 5 -8.69 35.71 -10.61
CA THR A 5 -8.04 34.71 -9.78
C THR A 5 -7.87 33.44 -10.61
N LEU A 6 -6.62 33.20 -11.01
CA LEU A 6 -5.94 31.90 -11.04
C LEU A 6 -6.80 30.71 -11.50
N SER A 7 -6.79 30.49 -12.82
CA SER A 7 -6.73 29.14 -13.37
C SER A 7 -5.32 28.62 -13.11
N MET A 8 -5.17 27.75 -12.11
CA MET A 8 -3.99 26.89 -11.97
C MET A 8 -4.44 25.50 -12.39
N ALA A 9 -4.26 25.21 -13.67
CA ALA A 9 -4.27 23.85 -14.16
C ALA A 9 -2.93 23.24 -13.74
N ASN A 10 -2.92 22.50 -12.64
CA ASN A 10 -2.02 21.36 -12.53
C ASN A 10 -2.62 20.32 -13.47
N GLU A 11 -2.02 20.16 -14.66
CA GLU A 11 -2.58 19.39 -15.78
C GLU A 11 -2.77 17.88 -15.50
N ASN A 12 -2.51 17.38 -14.27
CA ASN A 12 -2.59 15.96 -13.92
C ASN A 12 -3.37 15.65 -12.62
N VAL A 13 -4.06 16.61 -11.98
CA VAL A 13 -4.80 16.36 -10.72
C VAL A 13 -6.30 16.23 -10.95
N VAL A 14 -6.90 15.16 -10.45
CA VAL A 14 -8.34 14.87 -10.51
C VAL A 14 -8.91 14.70 -9.10
N ARG A 15 -9.97 15.47 -8.78
CA ARG A 15 -10.74 15.27 -7.54
C ARG A 15 -11.86 14.26 -7.77
N VAL A 16 -11.75 13.10 -7.12
CA VAL A 16 -12.77 12.05 -7.13
C VAL A 16 -13.54 12.08 -5.82
N ALA A 17 -14.87 12.00 -5.88
CA ALA A 17 -15.72 12.08 -4.69
C ALA A 17 -16.91 11.11 -4.73
N THR A 18 -17.43 10.80 -3.55
CA THR A 18 -18.73 10.16 -3.36
C THR A 18 -19.60 10.96 -2.40
N TYR A 19 -20.91 10.93 -2.58
CA TYR A 19 -21.88 11.55 -1.69
C TYR A 19 -23.22 10.82 -1.72
N ASN A 20 -23.55 10.09 -0.65
CA ASN A 20 -24.95 9.74 -0.43
C ASN A 20 -25.73 11.02 -0.12
N ALA A 21 -26.57 11.45 -1.05
CA ALA A 21 -27.24 12.76 -1.00
C ALA A 21 -28.69 12.67 -0.52
N SER A 22 -29.17 11.46 -0.24
CA SER A 22 -30.56 11.17 0.16
C SER A 22 -31.60 11.83 -0.75
N LEU A 23 -31.29 11.94 -2.05
CA LEU A 23 -32.18 12.47 -3.09
C LEU A 23 -33.12 11.37 -3.62
N ASN A 24 -33.68 10.59 -2.69
CA ASN A 24 -34.70 9.59 -2.96
C ASN A 24 -36.07 10.11 -2.52
N ARG A 25 -37.15 9.53 -3.03
CA ARG A 25 -38.52 9.91 -2.67
C ARG A 25 -39.39 8.71 -2.37
N ALA A 26 -40.54 8.95 -1.75
CA ALA A 26 -41.47 7.90 -1.35
C ALA A 26 -42.32 7.38 -2.55
N SER A 27 -42.29 8.08 -3.68
CA SER A 27 -43.09 7.72 -4.87
C SER A 27 -42.32 7.94 -6.17
N GLU A 28 -42.53 7.03 -7.13
CA GLU A 28 -41.92 7.07 -8.45
C GLU A 28 -42.19 8.42 -9.15
N GLY A 29 -41.11 9.07 -9.62
CA GLY A 29 -41.19 10.34 -10.35
C GLY A 29 -41.35 11.60 -9.50
N GLU A 30 -41.46 11.48 -8.18
CA GLU A 30 -41.48 12.62 -7.26
C GLU A 30 -40.14 13.38 -7.30
N LEU A 31 -39.01 12.68 -7.37
CA LEU A 31 -37.69 13.32 -7.46
C LEU A 31 -37.60 14.24 -8.68
N LEU A 32 -38.02 13.76 -9.85
CA LEU A 32 -38.08 14.59 -11.05
C LEU A 32 -38.98 15.80 -10.85
N THR A 33 -40.10 15.65 -10.15
CA THR A 33 -41.03 16.76 -9.90
C THR A 33 -40.36 17.86 -9.08
N ASP A 34 -39.66 17.49 -8.01
CA ASP A 34 -38.94 18.43 -7.13
C ASP A 34 -37.73 19.06 -7.84
N LEU A 35 -37.00 18.27 -8.63
CA LEU A 35 -35.82 18.76 -9.35
C LEU A 35 -36.17 19.56 -10.61
N SER A 36 -37.41 19.49 -11.10
CA SER A 36 -37.87 20.26 -12.27
C SER A 36 -38.04 21.75 -11.99
N THR A 37 -38.09 22.14 -10.72
CA THR A 37 -38.04 23.52 -10.25
C THR A 37 -36.70 23.80 -9.56
N ALA A 38 -36.47 25.02 -9.07
CA ALA A 38 -35.23 25.40 -8.41
C ALA A 38 -35.45 25.77 -6.92
N ASP A 39 -36.53 25.28 -6.32
CA ASP A 39 -37.01 25.63 -4.98
C ASP A 39 -37.00 24.47 -3.98
N ASP A 40 -36.52 23.27 -4.37
CA ASP A 40 -36.30 22.18 -3.43
C ASP A 40 -35.10 22.51 -2.52
N ALA A 41 -35.37 22.62 -1.22
CA ALA A 41 -34.39 23.07 -0.24
C ALA A 41 -33.28 22.03 0.03
N GLN A 42 -33.59 20.74 -0.08
CA GLN A 42 -32.61 19.67 0.09
C GLN A 42 -31.62 19.71 -1.09
N ALA A 43 -32.14 19.72 -2.32
CA ALA A 43 -31.34 19.78 -3.54
C ALA A 43 -30.48 21.05 -3.65
N GLN A 44 -30.97 22.20 -3.14
CA GLN A 44 -30.15 23.42 -3.01
C GLN A 44 -28.94 23.21 -2.10
N ARG A 45 -29.12 22.56 -0.94
CA ARG A 45 -28.04 22.27 -0.01
C ARG A 45 -27.06 21.23 -0.55
N VAL A 46 -27.56 20.16 -1.16
CA VAL A 46 -26.72 19.16 -1.85
C VAL A 46 -25.86 19.85 -2.92
N ALA A 47 -26.47 20.70 -3.75
CA ALA A 47 -25.74 21.46 -4.76
C ALA A 47 -24.75 22.46 -4.14
N GLU A 48 -25.06 23.09 -3.01
CA GLU A 48 -24.10 23.92 -2.27
C GLU A 48 -22.86 23.12 -1.83
N VAL A 49 -23.05 21.93 -1.23
CA VAL A 49 -21.94 21.05 -0.83
C VAL A 49 -21.05 20.73 -2.04
N ILE A 50 -21.65 20.29 -3.16
CA ILE A 50 -20.91 19.96 -4.38
C ILE A 50 -20.19 21.19 -4.96
N GLN A 51 -20.81 22.39 -4.92
CA GLN A 51 -20.20 23.63 -5.42
C GLN A 51 -19.05 24.13 -4.55
N ARG A 52 -19.03 23.79 -3.26
CA ARG A 52 -17.92 24.08 -2.34
C ARG A 52 -16.76 23.11 -2.55
N THR A 53 -17.04 21.81 -2.63
CA THR A 53 -15.99 20.79 -2.78
C THR A 53 -15.46 20.67 -4.20
N ARG A 54 -16.27 21.06 -5.20
CA ARG A 54 -15.92 21.12 -6.64
C ARG A 54 -15.31 19.84 -7.24
N PRO A 55 -15.83 18.63 -6.97
CA PRO A 55 -15.26 17.42 -7.55
C PRO A 55 -15.26 17.46 -9.09
N ASP A 56 -14.31 16.74 -9.69
CA ASP A 56 -14.25 16.56 -11.13
C ASP A 56 -15.01 15.30 -11.56
N ILE A 57 -14.97 14.26 -10.72
CA ILE A 57 -15.72 13.02 -10.83
C ILE A 57 -16.47 12.80 -9.51
N LEU A 58 -17.79 12.58 -9.57
CA LEU A 58 -18.64 12.44 -8.39
C LEU A 58 -19.62 11.28 -8.57
N LEU A 59 -19.62 10.33 -7.63
CA LEU A 59 -20.72 9.40 -7.42
C LEU A 59 -21.72 10.00 -6.44
N ILE A 60 -23.01 9.97 -6.78
CA ILE A 60 -24.12 10.30 -5.89
C ILE A 60 -24.91 9.03 -5.62
N ASN A 61 -24.96 8.62 -4.36
CA ASN A 61 -25.83 7.54 -3.88
C ASN A 61 -27.20 8.11 -3.48
N GLU A 62 -28.20 7.24 -3.43
CA GLU A 62 -29.61 7.57 -3.17
C GLU A 62 -30.19 8.63 -4.10
N PHE A 63 -29.89 8.53 -5.39
CA PHE A 63 -30.54 9.33 -6.42
C PHE A 63 -31.52 8.45 -7.18
N ASP A 64 -32.83 8.63 -7.00
CA ASP A 64 -33.83 7.80 -7.68
C ASP A 64 -33.56 7.77 -9.20
N TYR A 65 -33.55 6.57 -9.78
CA TYR A 65 -33.21 6.38 -11.18
C TYR A 65 -34.21 7.11 -12.10
N SER A 66 -33.78 8.24 -12.65
CA SER A 66 -34.54 9.01 -13.63
C SER A 66 -33.60 9.85 -14.49
N PRO A 67 -33.38 9.48 -15.77
CA PRO A 67 -32.54 10.25 -16.68
C PRO A 67 -32.97 11.73 -16.81
N GLN A 68 -34.28 12.00 -16.68
CA GLN A 68 -34.79 13.38 -16.71
C GLN A 68 -34.47 14.14 -15.42
N ALA A 69 -34.45 13.47 -14.27
CA ALA A 69 -34.11 14.10 -13.00
C ALA A 69 -32.63 14.50 -12.96
N VAL A 70 -31.74 13.70 -13.57
CA VAL A 70 -30.31 14.04 -13.73
C VAL A 70 -30.14 15.38 -14.45
N GLU A 71 -30.80 15.54 -15.60
CA GLU A 71 -30.72 16.77 -16.38
C GLU A 71 -31.36 17.97 -15.65
N ALA A 72 -32.46 17.73 -14.93
CA ALA A 72 -33.10 18.76 -14.11
C ALA A 72 -32.19 19.20 -12.94
N PHE A 73 -31.51 18.27 -12.27
CA PHE A 73 -30.55 18.55 -11.20
C PHE A 73 -29.38 19.41 -11.70
N LYS A 74 -28.77 18.98 -12.82
CA LYS A 74 -27.66 19.71 -13.47
C LYS A 74 -28.08 21.13 -13.85
N ALA A 75 -29.25 21.30 -14.47
CA ALA A 75 -29.71 22.59 -14.97
C ALA A 75 -30.17 23.56 -13.86
N ASN A 76 -30.95 23.07 -12.89
CA ASN A 76 -31.64 23.93 -11.94
C ASN A 76 -30.87 24.14 -10.63
N TYR A 77 -29.95 23.24 -10.27
CA TYR A 77 -29.26 23.27 -8.99
C TYR A 77 -27.74 23.38 -9.15
N LEU A 78 -27.09 22.47 -9.89
CA LEU A 78 -25.62 22.49 -10.05
C LEU A 78 -25.15 23.67 -10.93
N GLY A 79 -25.85 23.93 -12.03
CA GLY A 79 -25.62 25.06 -12.94
C GLY A 79 -26.07 26.42 -12.41
N VAL A 80 -26.56 26.49 -11.16
CA VAL A 80 -27.05 27.71 -10.52
C VAL A 80 -26.33 27.93 -9.20
N ALA A 81 -25.83 29.15 -8.96
CA ALA A 81 -25.08 29.47 -7.74
C ALA A 81 -25.94 29.27 -6.47
N GLN A 82 -25.46 28.45 -5.54
CA GLN A 82 -26.07 28.25 -4.23
C GLN A 82 -25.28 29.02 -3.16
N ASN A 83 -25.95 29.84 -2.36
CA ASN A 83 -25.32 30.59 -1.25
C ASN A 83 -24.01 31.34 -1.60
N GLY A 84 -23.93 31.87 -2.83
CA GLY A 84 -22.78 32.63 -3.32
C GLY A 84 -21.63 31.78 -3.87
N GLN A 85 -21.76 30.46 -3.89
CA GLN A 85 -20.81 29.55 -4.53
C GLN A 85 -20.94 29.59 -6.04
N ALA A 86 -19.82 29.40 -6.75
CA ALA A 86 -19.84 29.35 -8.19
C ALA A 86 -20.57 28.08 -8.68
N PRO A 87 -21.39 28.17 -9.75
CA PRO A 87 -21.95 26.99 -10.39
C PRO A 87 -20.87 25.96 -10.76
N VAL A 88 -21.28 24.69 -10.84
CA VAL A 88 -20.47 23.59 -11.35
C VAL A 88 -21.18 22.97 -12.54
N ASP A 89 -20.43 22.68 -13.60
CA ASP A 89 -20.93 22.05 -14.82
C ASP A 89 -20.26 20.69 -14.99
N TYR A 90 -21.08 19.67 -15.23
CA TYR A 90 -20.64 18.32 -15.54
C TYR A 90 -21.12 17.98 -16.94
N ALA A 91 -20.18 17.94 -17.88
CA ALA A 91 -20.49 17.67 -19.28
C ALA A 91 -20.98 16.22 -19.50
N TYR A 92 -20.59 15.30 -18.61
CA TYR A 92 -20.86 13.88 -18.71
C TYR A 92 -21.59 13.39 -17.46
N SER A 93 -22.48 12.41 -17.65
CA SER A 93 -23.21 11.78 -16.56
C SER A 93 -23.59 10.36 -16.95
N PHE A 94 -23.52 9.43 -16.00
CA PHE A 94 -23.94 8.05 -16.18
C PHE A 94 -24.92 7.65 -15.07
N SER A 95 -26.01 6.98 -15.46
CA SER A 95 -26.98 6.40 -14.55
C SER A 95 -27.60 5.17 -15.23
N ALA A 96 -27.73 4.07 -14.51
CA ALA A 96 -28.36 2.84 -15.01
C ALA A 96 -29.42 2.33 -14.03
N PRO A 97 -30.33 1.43 -14.46
CA PRO A 97 -31.27 0.78 -13.56
C PRO A 97 -30.55 0.02 -12.42
N VAL A 98 -31.16 0.02 -11.23
CA VAL A 98 -30.71 -0.70 -10.03
C VAL A 98 -31.74 -1.76 -9.60
N ASN A 99 -31.37 -2.65 -8.67
CA ASN A 99 -32.23 -3.74 -8.19
C ASN A 99 -33.25 -3.33 -7.12
N THR A 100 -33.06 -2.18 -6.48
CA THR A 100 -33.97 -1.65 -5.46
C THR A 100 -35.37 -1.42 -6.03
N GLY A 101 -36.35 -1.99 -5.33
CA GLY A 101 -37.76 -1.93 -5.70
C GLY A 101 -38.12 -2.65 -6.99
N VAL A 102 -37.25 -3.50 -7.55
CA VAL A 102 -37.62 -4.42 -8.64
C VAL A 102 -38.28 -5.66 -8.03
N ALA A 103 -39.51 -5.99 -8.41
CA ALA A 103 -40.21 -7.15 -7.86
C ALA A 103 -39.47 -8.45 -8.20
N SER A 104 -39.17 -9.27 -7.19
CA SER A 104 -38.51 -10.57 -7.37
C SER A 104 -39.43 -11.64 -7.97
N GLY A 105 -40.74 -11.53 -7.70
CA GLY A 105 -41.74 -12.53 -8.07
C GLY A 105 -41.78 -13.76 -7.16
N VAL A 106 -41.03 -13.73 -6.04
CA VAL A 106 -40.96 -14.79 -5.03
C VAL A 106 -41.08 -14.17 -3.62
N ASP A 107 -41.27 -15.02 -2.62
CA ASP A 107 -41.32 -14.64 -1.19
C ASP A 107 -39.88 -14.61 -0.66
N LEU A 108 -39.32 -13.42 -0.43
CA LEU A 108 -37.94 -13.25 0.03
C LEU A 108 -37.81 -13.12 1.54
N ASN A 109 -38.89 -12.79 2.24
CA ASN A 109 -38.89 -12.61 3.70
C ASN A 109 -39.47 -13.82 4.46
N GLY A 110 -40.00 -14.82 3.74
CA GLY A 110 -40.52 -16.06 4.30
C GLY A 110 -41.88 -15.93 4.99
N ASP A 111 -42.64 -14.87 4.73
CA ASP A 111 -43.93 -14.62 5.39
C ASP A 111 -45.12 -15.38 4.78
N GLY A 112 -44.88 -16.07 3.65
CA GLY A 112 -45.84 -16.85 2.89
C GLY A 112 -46.65 -16.05 1.86
N GLN A 113 -46.31 -14.79 1.61
CA GLN A 113 -46.91 -13.92 0.61
C GLN A 113 -45.89 -13.52 -0.46
N VAL A 114 -46.39 -13.18 -1.64
CA VAL A 114 -45.57 -12.64 -2.73
C VAL A 114 -46.21 -11.35 -3.19
N VAL A 115 -45.54 -10.23 -2.95
CA VAL A 115 -46.06 -8.89 -3.22
C VAL A 115 -45.31 -8.27 -4.40
N THR A 116 -45.96 -8.21 -5.57
CA THR A 116 -45.33 -7.71 -6.82
C THR A 116 -45.83 -6.34 -7.28
N GLN A 117 -46.71 -5.69 -6.52
CA GLN A 117 -47.32 -4.41 -6.89
C GLN A 117 -46.61 -3.25 -6.18
N PRO A 118 -45.91 -2.35 -6.91
CA PRO A 118 -45.25 -1.18 -6.31
C PRO A 118 -46.17 -0.38 -5.39
N GLY A 119 -45.65 0.01 -4.22
CA GLY A 119 -46.34 0.74 -3.17
C GLY A 119 -47.39 -0.04 -2.36
N ALA A 120 -47.53 -1.35 -2.57
CA ALA A 120 -48.35 -2.21 -1.69
C ALA A 120 -47.61 -2.50 -0.37
N GLU A 121 -48.37 -2.74 0.71
CA GLU A 121 -47.80 -3.21 1.98
C GLU A 121 -47.07 -4.55 1.76
N GLY A 122 -45.81 -4.65 2.20
CA GLY A 122 -44.93 -5.80 1.96
C GLY A 122 -44.18 -5.79 0.62
N TYR A 123 -44.39 -4.82 -0.27
CA TYR A 123 -43.74 -4.81 -1.59
C TYR A 123 -42.21 -4.75 -1.52
N ALA A 124 -41.68 -3.90 -0.65
CA ALA A 124 -40.24 -3.71 -0.52
C ALA A 124 -39.53 -4.95 0.05
N ASP A 125 -40.23 -5.76 0.85
CA ASP A 125 -39.69 -6.98 1.43
C ASP A 125 -39.50 -8.11 0.40
N ASP A 126 -40.25 -8.07 -0.71
CA ASP A 126 -40.18 -9.01 -1.83
C ASP A 126 -39.50 -8.44 -3.09
N ALA A 127 -38.85 -7.28 -2.97
CA ALA A 127 -38.05 -6.70 -4.04
C ALA A 127 -36.61 -7.25 -4.03
N LEU A 128 -35.95 -7.32 -5.20
CA LEU A 128 -34.58 -7.83 -5.36
C LEU A 128 -33.55 -7.05 -4.50
N GLY A 129 -33.82 -5.77 -4.30
CA GLY A 129 -33.31 -4.96 -3.21
C GLY A 129 -34.46 -4.14 -2.61
N PHE A 130 -34.38 -3.80 -1.33
CA PHE A 130 -35.46 -3.11 -0.64
C PHE A 130 -35.82 -1.77 -1.30
N GLY A 131 -37.08 -1.60 -1.70
CA GLY A 131 -37.58 -0.37 -2.32
C GLY A 131 -39.07 -0.45 -2.67
N GLN A 132 -39.75 0.69 -2.66
CA GLN A 132 -41.20 0.81 -2.87
C GLN A 132 -41.59 0.89 -4.36
N PHE A 133 -40.63 1.18 -5.24
CA PHE A 133 -40.78 1.19 -6.69
C PHE A 133 -39.43 0.95 -7.38
N PRO A 134 -39.41 0.43 -8.62
CA PRO A 134 -38.17 0.17 -9.34
C PRO A 134 -37.31 1.42 -9.51
N GLY A 135 -36.06 1.36 -9.05
CA GLY A 135 -35.11 2.46 -9.18
C GLY A 135 -35.08 3.44 -8.00
N GLN A 136 -35.86 3.21 -6.94
CA GLN A 136 -35.74 3.98 -5.70
C GLN A 136 -34.32 3.80 -5.10
N TYR A 137 -33.72 4.82 -4.51
CA TYR A 137 -32.35 4.74 -3.94
C TYR A 137 -31.26 4.42 -4.97
N GLY A 138 -31.45 4.86 -6.22
CA GLY A 138 -30.50 4.64 -7.30
C GLY A 138 -29.16 5.38 -7.12
N MET A 139 -28.39 5.43 -8.20
CA MET A 139 -27.06 6.05 -8.22
C MET A 139 -26.88 6.92 -9.46
N LEU A 140 -26.00 7.91 -9.36
CA LEU A 140 -25.67 8.84 -10.44
C LEU A 140 -24.17 9.17 -10.42
N VAL A 141 -23.48 8.93 -11.53
CA VAL A 141 -22.12 9.42 -11.76
C VAL A 141 -22.18 10.73 -12.54
N LEU A 142 -21.46 11.75 -12.08
CA LEU A 142 -21.24 13.02 -12.75
C LEU A 142 -19.75 13.19 -13.01
N SER A 143 -19.38 13.62 -14.23
CA SER A 143 -17.98 13.79 -14.60
C SER A 143 -17.76 15.02 -15.49
N ARG A 144 -16.66 15.73 -15.24
CA ARG A 144 -16.13 16.75 -16.16
C ARG A 144 -15.35 16.13 -17.31
N TYR A 145 -14.89 14.90 -17.13
CA TYR A 145 -14.15 14.10 -18.09
C TYR A 145 -15.06 13.15 -18.86
N PRO A 146 -14.75 12.82 -20.13
CA PRO A 146 -15.57 11.90 -20.91
C PRO A 146 -15.71 10.52 -20.25
N ILE A 147 -16.93 10.01 -20.20
CA ILE A 147 -17.23 8.62 -19.81
C ILE A 147 -17.24 7.76 -21.07
N ASP A 148 -16.49 6.66 -21.10
CA ASP A 148 -16.58 5.66 -22.17
C ASP A 148 -17.75 4.72 -21.91
N GLU A 149 -18.96 5.18 -22.21
CA GLU A 149 -20.20 4.40 -22.05
C GLU A 149 -20.18 3.05 -22.79
N SER A 150 -19.35 2.89 -23.82
CA SER A 150 -19.27 1.65 -24.58
C SER A 150 -18.50 0.54 -23.85
N ALA A 151 -17.66 0.91 -22.88
CA ALA A 151 -16.85 0.02 -22.06
C ALA A 151 -17.37 -0.13 -20.63
N VAL A 152 -18.48 0.55 -20.28
CA VAL A 152 -19.10 0.42 -18.95
C VAL A 152 -19.59 -1.01 -18.73
N ARG A 153 -19.25 -1.56 -17.56
CA ARG A 153 -19.74 -2.85 -17.10
C ARG A 153 -20.68 -2.64 -15.92
N THR A 154 -21.80 -3.34 -15.92
CA THR A 154 -22.77 -3.36 -14.82
C THR A 154 -22.96 -4.79 -14.35
N PHE A 155 -23.10 -4.98 -13.05
CA PHE A 155 -23.22 -6.31 -12.43
C PHE A 155 -24.53 -6.42 -11.64
N ARG A 156 -25.60 -5.92 -12.24
CA ARG A 156 -26.92 -5.89 -11.61
C ARG A 156 -27.53 -7.29 -11.56
N ASP A 157 -27.30 -8.10 -12.60
CA ASP A 157 -27.95 -9.39 -12.78
C ASP A 157 -27.08 -10.56 -12.25
N PHE A 158 -25.87 -10.29 -11.73
CA PHE A 158 -24.99 -11.28 -11.12
C PHE A 158 -25.62 -11.85 -9.83
N LEU A 159 -25.88 -13.16 -9.78
CA LEU A 159 -26.62 -13.81 -8.68
C LEU A 159 -25.73 -14.05 -7.46
N TRP A 160 -26.30 -13.86 -6.26
CA TRP A 160 -25.54 -14.04 -5.01
C TRP A 160 -25.03 -15.47 -4.87
N LYS A 161 -25.86 -16.46 -5.21
CA LYS A 161 -25.49 -17.88 -5.17
C LYS A 161 -24.37 -18.28 -6.15
N ASP A 162 -24.08 -17.46 -7.16
CA ASP A 162 -23.07 -17.76 -8.18
C ASP A 162 -21.67 -17.30 -7.73
N MET A 163 -21.58 -16.53 -6.63
CA MET A 163 -20.31 -16.19 -6.00
C MET A 163 -19.69 -17.41 -5.31
N PRO A 164 -18.41 -17.75 -5.58
CA PRO A 164 -17.72 -18.84 -4.90
C PRO A 164 -17.67 -18.63 -3.38
N GLY A 165 -18.20 -19.60 -2.64
CA GLY A 165 -18.28 -19.50 -1.19
C GLY A 165 -19.23 -18.40 -0.69
N ALA A 166 -20.26 -18.06 -1.47
CA ALA A 166 -21.29 -17.09 -1.08
C ALA A 166 -21.78 -17.34 0.36
N ARG A 167 -21.81 -16.28 1.15
CA ARG A 167 -22.24 -16.26 2.56
C ARG A 167 -23.76 -16.29 2.66
N LEU A 168 -24.40 -17.33 2.13
CA LEU A 168 -25.86 -17.45 2.16
C LEU A 168 -26.37 -17.64 3.61
N PRO A 169 -27.45 -16.95 4.01
CA PRO A 169 -27.96 -16.98 5.38
C PRO A 169 -28.62 -18.32 5.75
N ASP A 170 -28.48 -18.71 7.01
CA ASP A 170 -29.10 -19.90 7.61
C ASP A 170 -30.52 -19.59 8.10
N ASP A 171 -31.48 -20.51 7.93
CA ASP A 171 -32.74 -20.43 8.67
C ASP A 171 -32.49 -20.83 10.13
N PRO A 172 -32.67 -19.93 11.13
CA PRO A 172 -32.44 -20.24 12.53
C PRO A 172 -33.38 -21.34 13.09
N GLN A 173 -34.38 -21.77 12.33
CA GLN A 173 -35.28 -22.87 12.68
C GLN A 173 -34.83 -24.24 12.16
N THR A 174 -33.83 -24.30 11.28
CA THR A 174 -33.29 -25.54 10.72
C THR A 174 -31.87 -25.78 11.22
N ALA A 175 -31.23 -26.83 10.72
CA ALA A 175 -29.83 -27.13 11.01
C ALA A 175 -28.99 -27.24 9.73
N ALA A 176 -29.59 -26.92 8.57
CA ALA A 176 -28.88 -26.94 7.30
C ALA A 176 -28.30 -25.55 7.05
N PRO A 177 -27.05 -25.44 6.59
CA PRO A 177 -26.46 -24.14 6.30
C PRO A 177 -26.98 -23.57 4.96
N GLY A 178 -27.03 -22.25 4.85
CA GLY A 178 -27.39 -21.48 3.65
C GLY A 178 -28.80 -21.73 3.14
N ASP A 179 -29.74 -22.08 4.04
CA ASP A 179 -31.06 -22.58 3.67
C ASP A 179 -32.23 -21.60 3.93
N TYR A 180 -31.94 -20.35 4.31
CA TYR A 180 -32.98 -19.33 4.51
C TYR A 180 -33.78 -19.08 3.22
N TYR A 181 -33.09 -18.89 2.09
CA TYR A 181 -33.74 -18.64 0.81
C TYR A 181 -34.14 -19.93 0.12
N SER A 182 -35.35 -19.96 -0.45
CA SER A 182 -35.78 -21.07 -1.30
C SER A 182 -34.93 -21.18 -2.58
N PRO A 183 -34.85 -22.37 -3.20
CA PRO A 183 -34.17 -22.51 -4.49
C PRO A 183 -34.71 -21.55 -5.56
N GLU A 184 -36.02 -21.32 -5.59
CA GLU A 184 -36.65 -20.36 -6.50
C GLU A 184 -36.22 -18.91 -6.22
N ALA A 185 -35.96 -18.56 -4.96
CA ALA A 185 -35.44 -17.24 -4.60
C ALA A 185 -33.98 -17.06 -5.00
N LEU A 186 -33.13 -18.06 -4.77
CA LEU A 186 -31.73 -18.02 -5.19
C LEU A 186 -31.56 -17.96 -6.71
N ASP A 187 -32.54 -18.44 -7.49
CA ASP A 187 -32.55 -18.32 -8.96
C ASP A 187 -32.79 -16.90 -9.48
N VAL A 188 -33.23 -15.97 -8.63
CA VAL A 188 -33.54 -14.59 -9.02
C VAL A 188 -32.86 -13.52 -8.18
N LEU A 189 -32.26 -13.86 -7.03
CA LEU A 189 -31.68 -12.89 -6.10
C LEU A 189 -30.25 -12.47 -6.54
N PRO A 190 -30.05 -11.23 -7.00
CA PRO A 190 -28.73 -10.73 -7.34
C PRO A 190 -27.87 -10.52 -6.10
N LEU A 191 -26.53 -10.57 -6.23
CA LEU A 191 -25.63 -10.14 -5.17
C LEU A 191 -25.86 -8.66 -4.86
N SER A 192 -25.77 -7.81 -5.89
CA SER A 192 -25.98 -6.37 -5.77
C SER A 192 -27.42 -6.03 -5.35
N SER A 193 -27.59 -5.42 -4.18
CA SER A 193 -28.88 -4.89 -3.70
C SER A 193 -29.32 -3.65 -4.49
N LYS A 194 -28.38 -2.80 -4.90
CA LYS A 194 -28.58 -1.71 -5.87
C LYS A 194 -27.92 -2.07 -7.19
N SER A 195 -26.61 -1.88 -7.31
CA SER A 195 -25.77 -2.32 -8.43
C SER A 195 -24.29 -2.12 -8.10
N HIS A 196 -23.43 -2.80 -8.85
CA HIS A 196 -22.00 -2.51 -8.97
C HIS A 196 -21.74 -2.05 -10.40
N TRP A 197 -21.04 -0.94 -10.59
CA TRP A 197 -20.69 -0.37 -11.90
C TRP A 197 -19.18 -0.17 -12.01
N ASP A 198 -18.57 -0.67 -13.07
CA ASP A 198 -17.25 -0.25 -13.52
C ASP A 198 -17.45 0.77 -14.65
N VAL A 199 -17.12 2.03 -14.37
CA VAL A 199 -17.33 3.17 -15.28
C VAL A 199 -15.98 3.73 -15.72
N PRO A 200 -15.50 3.40 -16.94
CA PRO A 200 -14.25 3.94 -17.46
C PRO A 200 -14.37 5.42 -17.82
N ILE A 201 -13.49 6.26 -17.27
CA ILE A 201 -13.44 7.70 -17.46
C ILE A 201 -12.10 8.08 -18.09
N GLN A 202 -12.13 8.93 -19.11
CA GLN A 202 -10.95 9.36 -19.86
C GLN A 202 -10.36 10.65 -19.26
N VAL A 203 -9.30 10.52 -18.48
CA VAL A 203 -8.59 11.65 -17.83
C VAL A 203 -7.25 11.80 -18.54
N ASP A 204 -7.05 12.94 -19.21
CA ASP A 204 -5.82 13.30 -19.95
C ASP A 204 -5.32 12.25 -20.97
N GLY A 205 -6.24 11.44 -21.50
CA GLY A 205 -5.94 10.41 -22.51
C GLY A 205 -5.71 9.01 -21.93
N GLU A 206 -5.73 8.88 -20.61
CA GLU A 206 -5.63 7.63 -19.86
C GLU A 206 -7.00 7.21 -19.31
N THR A 207 -7.19 5.90 -19.12
CA THR A 207 -8.41 5.36 -18.53
C THR A 207 -8.29 5.29 -17.01
N LEU A 208 -9.23 5.90 -16.30
CA LEU A 208 -9.48 5.74 -14.87
C LEU A 208 -10.81 5.00 -14.68
N HIS A 209 -10.78 3.83 -14.06
CA HIS A 209 -11.99 3.07 -13.73
C HIS A 209 -12.63 3.59 -12.45
N LEU A 210 -13.86 4.11 -12.52
CA LEU A 210 -14.64 4.45 -11.35
C LEU A 210 -15.49 3.23 -10.95
N LEU A 211 -15.12 2.56 -9.87
CA LEU A 211 -15.81 1.37 -9.35
C LEU A 211 -16.87 1.80 -8.34
N ALA A 212 -18.09 2.02 -8.84
CA ALA A 212 -19.19 2.62 -8.11
C ALA A 212 -20.16 1.57 -7.57
N SER A 213 -20.43 1.61 -6.26
CA SER A 213 -21.44 0.75 -5.63
C SER A 213 -22.23 1.47 -4.53
N HIS A 214 -23.31 0.83 -4.13
CA HIS A 214 -24.09 1.14 -2.94
C HIS A 214 -24.60 -0.17 -2.35
N PRO A 215 -23.78 -0.92 -1.60
CA PRO A 215 -24.18 -2.17 -0.97
C PRO A 215 -25.39 -2.03 -0.04
N THR A 216 -25.92 -3.15 0.43
CA THR A 216 -27.01 -3.16 1.40
C THR A 216 -26.50 -2.68 2.76
N PRO A 217 -27.28 -1.87 3.51
CA PRO A 217 -27.03 -1.67 4.93
C PRO A 217 -27.01 -3.02 5.64
N PRO A 218 -26.08 -3.28 6.59
CA PRO A 218 -25.93 -4.58 7.25
C PRO A 218 -27.03 -4.88 8.27
N THR A 219 -27.89 -3.91 8.59
CA THR A 219 -28.95 -4.01 9.60
C THR A 219 -30.34 -4.25 8.99
N PHE A 220 -31.40 -4.25 9.81
CA PHE A 220 -32.83 -4.32 9.44
C PHE A 220 -33.37 -5.72 9.08
N ASP A 221 -32.84 -6.75 9.71
CA ASP A 221 -33.26 -8.14 9.59
C ASP A 221 -33.17 -8.90 10.92
N GLY A 222 -33.34 -10.23 10.89
CA GLY A 222 -33.38 -11.09 12.07
C GLY A 222 -32.05 -11.76 12.38
N ALA A 223 -32.11 -12.81 13.21
CA ALA A 223 -30.93 -13.56 13.66
C ALA A 223 -30.21 -14.33 12.54
N GLU A 224 -30.83 -14.42 11.36
CA GLU A 224 -30.26 -14.99 10.14
C GLU A 224 -29.18 -14.11 9.47
N ASP A 225 -29.12 -12.80 9.81
CA ASP A 225 -28.15 -11.82 9.30
C ASP A 225 -27.99 -11.78 7.76
N ARG A 226 -29.12 -11.66 7.05
CA ARG A 226 -29.13 -11.64 5.57
C ARG A 226 -28.35 -10.45 5.03
N ASN A 227 -28.51 -9.32 5.68
CA ASN A 227 -28.00 -8.04 5.25
C ASN A 227 -26.52 -7.89 5.59
N GLY A 228 -26.07 -8.27 6.78
CA GLY A 228 -24.64 -8.29 7.11
C GLY A 228 -23.86 -9.26 6.21
N LEU A 229 -24.39 -10.45 5.97
CA LEU A 229 -23.76 -11.44 5.07
C LEU A 229 -23.75 -10.97 3.60
N ARG A 230 -24.84 -10.37 3.11
CA ARG A 230 -24.90 -9.85 1.73
C ARG A 230 -23.98 -8.65 1.56
N ASN A 231 -23.94 -7.72 2.52
CA ASN A 231 -23.04 -6.57 2.52
C ASN A 231 -21.58 -7.04 2.45
N ALA A 232 -21.19 -8.02 3.26
CA ALA A 232 -19.84 -8.59 3.26
C ALA A 232 -19.44 -9.16 1.89
N ASP A 233 -20.36 -9.83 1.19
CA ASP A 233 -20.11 -10.36 -0.16
C ASP A 233 -20.17 -9.29 -1.26
N GLU A 234 -21.00 -8.25 -1.11
CA GLU A 234 -21.00 -7.07 -1.98
C GLU A 234 -19.66 -6.31 -1.87
N ILE A 235 -19.07 -6.20 -0.68
CA ILE A 235 -17.75 -5.59 -0.51
C ILE A 235 -16.65 -6.48 -1.07
N ARG A 236 -16.73 -7.79 -0.79
CA ARG A 236 -15.81 -8.79 -1.34
C ARG A 236 -15.80 -8.77 -2.87
N PHE A 237 -16.94 -8.52 -3.50
CA PHE A 237 -17.04 -8.40 -4.96
C PHE A 237 -16.00 -7.44 -5.52
N TRP A 238 -15.83 -6.25 -4.93
CA TRP A 238 -14.81 -5.31 -5.39
C TRP A 238 -13.39 -5.78 -5.11
N SER A 239 -13.13 -6.35 -3.93
CA SER A 239 -11.83 -6.95 -3.63
C SER A 239 -11.43 -8.01 -4.66
N ASP A 240 -12.34 -8.94 -4.99
CA ASP A 240 -12.10 -9.99 -5.97
C ASP A 240 -12.02 -9.41 -7.40
N TYR A 241 -12.82 -8.38 -7.72
CA TYR A 241 -12.81 -7.73 -9.04
C TYR A 241 -11.49 -7.01 -9.35
N VAL A 242 -10.88 -6.35 -8.37
CA VAL A 242 -9.62 -5.62 -8.57
C VAL A 242 -8.40 -6.52 -8.44
N SER A 243 -8.52 -7.66 -7.77
CA SER A 243 -7.42 -8.61 -7.54
C SER A 243 -7.34 -9.61 -8.71
N PRO A 244 -6.26 -9.59 -9.51
CA PRO A 244 -6.21 -10.45 -10.69
C PRO A 244 -6.25 -11.94 -10.35
N GLY A 245 -6.93 -12.72 -11.19
CA GLY A 245 -7.25 -14.13 -10.95
C GLY A 245 -8.42 -14.38 -9.99
N LYS A 246 -8.71 -13.50 -9.02
CA LYS A 246 -9.83 -13.69 -8.08
C LYS A 246 -11.19 -13.39 -8.71
N GLY A 247 -11.24 -12.44 -9.65
CA GLY A 247 -12.47 -11.98 -10.30
C GLY A 247 -12.98 -12.84 -11.47
N ASP A 248 -12.40 -14.01 -11.76
CA ASP A 248 -12.72 -14.82 -12.94
C ASP A 248 -14.18 -15.31 -12.99
N TYR A 249 -14.80 -15.48 -11.81
CA TYR A 249 -16.20 -15.87 -11.70
C TYR A 249 -17.18 -14.71 -11.94
N ILE A 250 -16.70 -13.47 -11.94
CA ILE A 250 -17.53 -12.27 -12.06
C ILE A 250 -17.93 -12.10 -13.53
N VAL A 251 -19.23 -12.07 -13.79
CA VAL A 251 -19.81 -11.88 -15.13
C VAL A 251 -20.72 -10.67 -15.11
N ASP A 252 -20.50 -9.74 -16.04
CA ASP A 252 -21.36 -8.56 -16.19
C ASP A 252 -22.68 -8.87 -16.89
N ASP A 253 -23.58 -7.87 -16.92
CA ASP A 253 -24.91 -7.98 -17.51
C ASP A 253 -24.87 -8.18 -19.04
N GLN A 254 -23.71 -8.01 -19.69
CA GLN A 254 -23.49 -8.30 -21.11
C GLN A 254 -22.88 -9.69 -21.35
N GLY A 255 -22.56 -10.43 -20.28
CA GLY A 255 -21.99 -11.76 -20.32
C GLY A 255 -20.46 -11.79 -20.44
N GLN A 256 -19.77 -10.66 -20.23
CA GLN A 256 -18.31 -10.61 -20.20
C GLN A 256 -17.81 -10.96 -18.78
N ALA A 257 -16.92 -11.95 -18.72
CA ALA A 257 -16.34 -12.46 -17.48
C ALA A 257 -14.98 -11.81 -17.15
N GLY A 258 -14.58 -11.87 -15.88
CA GLY A 258 -13.27 -11.45 -15.38
C GLY A 258 -13.23 -10.08 -14.70
N GLY A 259 -12.16 -9.84 -13.94
CA GLY A 259 -11.88 -8.60 -13.20
C GLY A 259 -11.10 -7.55 -13.99
N LEU A 260 -10.52 -6.58 -13.28
CA LEU A 260 -9.58 -5.60 -13.83
C LEU A 260 -8.18 -6.19 -14.03
N ALA A 261 -7.44 -5.62 -14.97
CA ALA A 261 -6.01 -5.90 -15.12
C ALA A 261 -5.20 -5.33 -13.93
N GLY A 262 -4.05 -5.92 -13.63
CA GLY A 262 -3.17 -5.53 -12.50
C GLY A 262 -2.60 -4.12 -12.60
N ASP A 263 -2.46 -3.59 -13.81
CA ASP A 263 -1.99 -2.24 -14.13
C ASP A 263 -3.13 -1.22 -14.28
N ALA A 264 -4.39 -1.64 -14.11
CA ALA A 264 -5.53 -0.75 -14.26
C ALA A 264 -5.58 0.30 -13.14
N ARG A 265 -5.67 1.59 -13.51
CA ARG A 265 -5.97 2.69 -12.58
C ARG A 265 -7.44 2.66 -12.22
N PHE A 266 -7.77 2.60 -10.93
CA PHE A 266 -9.15 2.60 -10.47
C PHE A 266 -9.35 3.39 -9.18
N VAL A 267 -10.61 3.75 -8.90
CA VAL A 267 -11.03 4.24 -7.58
C VAL A 267 -12.32 3.54 -7.19
N VAL A 268 -12.32 2.83 -6.06
CA VAL A 268 -13.55 2.31 -5.45
C VAL A 268 -14.25 3.46 -4.74
N VAL A 269 -15.51 3.72 -5.12
CA VAL A 269 -16.30 4.83 -4.60
C VAL A 269 -17.70 4.39 -4.21
N GLY A 270 -18.21 4.95 -3.11
CA GLY A 270 -19.60 4.78 -2.70
C GLY A 270 -19.80 4.71 -1.21
N ASP A 271 -21.05 4.84 -0.81
CA ASP A 271 -21.55 4.38 0.49
C ASP A 271 -21.50 2.84 0.52
N GLN A 272 -20.46 2.29 1.13
CA GLN A 272 -20.24 0.85 1.29
C GLN A 272 -21.03 0.27 2.47
N ASN A 273 -21.69 1.11 3.29
CA ASN A 273 -22.45 0.70 4.46
C ASN A 273 -21.65 -0.16 5.46
N VAL A 274 -20.32 0.03 5.52
CA VAL A 274 -19.43 -0.76 6.37
C VAL A 274 -18.48 0.15 7.11
N ASP A 275 -18.43 0.01 8.42
CA ASP A 275 -17.45 0.68 9.28
C ASP A 275 -16.35 -0.33 9.66
N PRO A 276 -15.07 0.08 9.72
CA PRO A 276 -13.98 -0.83 10.04
C PRO A 276 -13.96 -1.36 11.48
N LEU A 277 -14.61 -0.70 12.45
CA LEU A 277 -14.46 -0.98 13.88
C LEU A 277 -15.76 -0.92 14.72
N ASP A 278 -16.72 -0.05 14.37
CA ASP A 278 -17.82 0.37 15.24
C ASP A 278 -19.22 0.02 14.71
N GLY A 279 -19.33 -0.39 13.45
CA GLY A 279 -20.60 -0.70 12.78
C GLY A 279 -21.15 -2.10 13.09
N ASP A 280 -22.36 -2.36 12.58
CA ASP A 280 -23.05 -3.66 12.71
C ASP A 280 -22.71 -4.65 11.56
N SER A 281 -21.73 -4.32 10.71
CA SER A 281 -21.29 -5.21 9.64
C SER A 281 -20.59 -6.45 10.19
N LEU A 282 -20.55 -7.53 9.40
CA LEU A 282 -19.75 -8.70 9.73
C LEU A 282 -18.27 -8.32 9.90
N ASP A 283 -17.64 -8.76 10.99
CA ASP A 283 -16.23 -8.49 11.29
C ASP A 283 -15.32 -8.76 10.09
N GLY A 284 -14.40 -7.82 9.80
CA GLY A 284 -13.47 -7.93 8.68
C GLY A 284 -14.04 -7.50 7.32
N SER A 285 -15.32 -7.11 7.24
CA SER A 285 -15.93 -6.77 5.95
C SER A 285 -15.25 -5.58 5.27
N ALA A 286 -14.94 -4.51 6.01
CA ALA A 286 -14.24 -3.34 5.48
C ALA A 286 -12.79 -3.67 5.11
N GLN A 287 -12.13 -4.49 5.93
CA GLN A 287 -10.74 -4.93 5.74
C GLN A 287 -10.52 -5.64 4.41
N GLN A 288 -11.54 -6.30 3.85
CA GLN A 288 -11.48 -6.88 2.49
C GLN A 288 -11.04 -5.84 1.43
N LEU A 289 -11.38 -4.55 1.60
CA LEU A 289 -10.89 -3.47 0.74
C LEU A 289 -9.71 -2.70 1.34
N LEU A 290 -9.71 -2.46 2.65
CA LEU A 290 -8.68 -1.63 3.30
C LEU A 290 -7.31 -2.32 3.34
N ASP A 291 -7.28 -3.65 3.41
CA ASP A 291 -6.05 -4.44 3.45
C ASP A 291 -5.70 -5.03 2.07
N ASN A 292 -6.45 -4.67 1.02
CA ASN A 292 -6.18 -5.16 -0.32
C ASN A 292 -4.92 -4.50 -0.89
N ALA A 293 -3.92 -5.30 -1.27
CA ALA A 293 -2.62 -4.84 -1.78
C ALA A 293 -2.71 -3.91 -3.01
N ARG A 294 -3.80 -3.96 -3.79
CA ARG A 294 -3.99 -3.07 -4.94
C ARG A 294 -4.63 -1.73 -4.59
N ILE A 295 -5.09 -1.55 -3.35
CA ILE A 295 -5.79 -0.36 -2.89
C ILE A 295 -4.87 0.47 -1.98
N ALA A 296 -4.72 1.75 -2.29
CA ALA A 296 -4.01 2.71 -1.45
C ALA A 296 -4.95 3.25 -0.36
N ALA A 297 -5.22 2.43 0.66
CA ALA A 297 -6.09 2.81 1.79
C ALA A 297 -5.43 3.79 2.79
N GLY A 298 -4.12 4.00 2.68
CA GLY A 298 -3.36 4.95 3.49
C GLY A 298 -3.87 6.40 3.38
N LEU A 299 -3.74 7.16 4.47
CA LEU A 299 -4.17 8.56 4.62
C LEU A 299 -5.69 8.81 4.56
N ALA A 300 -6.56 7.92 5.06
CA ALA A 300 -8.03 8.03 4.96
C ALA A 300 -8.61 9.47 5.09
N PRO A 301 -9.59 9.89 4.26
CA PRO A 301 -10.20 11.22 4.34
C PRO A 301 -10.70 11.54 5.76
N GLN A 302 -10.45 12.77 6.23
CA GLN A 302 -10.80 13.20 7.59
C GLN A 302 -11.64 14.47 7.63
N SER A 303 -12.29 14.74 8.76
CA SER A 303 -12.90 16.03 9.08
C SER A 303 -12.96 16.34 10.58
N GLU A 304 -12.54 17.56 10.94
CA GLU A 304 -12.70 18.10 12.30
C GLU A 304 -14.17 18.23 12.73
N GLY A 305 -15.09 18.56 11.82
CA GLY A 305 -16.49 18.68 12.22
C GLY A 305 -17.15 17.33 12.51
N ALA A 306 -16.58 16.22 12.05
CA ALA A 306 -16.98 14.88 12.46
C ALA A 306 -16.59 14.62 13.93
N VAL A 307 -15.35 14.96 14.29
CA VAL A 307 -14.85 14.93 15.69
C VAL A 307 -15.75 15.77 16.61
N VAL A 308 -16.05 17.01 16.21
CA VAL A 308 -16.92 17.89 17.00
C VAL A 308 -18.33 17.32 17.12
N ALA A 309 -18.91 16.78 16.04
CA ALA A 309 -20.23 16.16 16.08
C ALA A 309 -20.26 14.99 17.07
N ALA A 310 -19.32 14.04 16.95
CA ALA A 310 -19.21 12.88 17.84
C ALA A 310 -19.09 13.29 19.31
N GLN A 311 -18.27 14.30 19.61
CA GLN A 311 -18.10 14.82 20.98
C GLN A 311 -19.35 15.50 21.53
N GLU A 312 -20.03 16.32 20.74
CA GLU A 312 -21.23 17.06 21.19
C GLU A 312 -22.45 16.15 21.34
N GLN A 313 -22.60 15.17 20.44
CA GLN A 313 -23.68 14.18 20.47
C GLN A 313 -23.50 13.20 21.63
N GLY A 314 -22.27 12.72 21.86
CA GLY A 314 -21.98 11.69 22.84
C GLY A 314 -22.79 10.42 22.57
N GLY A 315 -23.29 9.77 23.62
CA GLY A 315 -24.09 8.55 23.45
C GLY A 315 -23.24 7.41 22.91
N ALA A 316 -23.69 6.77 21.83
CA ALA A 316 -22.95 5.71 21.14
C ALA A 316 -21.54 6.18 20.72
N ASN A 317 -21.41 7.44 20.26
CA ASN A 317 -20.14 8.03 19.85
C ASN A 317 -19.07 8.04 20.96
N ALA A 318 -19.48 8.06 22.24
CA ALA A 318 -18.54 8.08 23.36
C ALA A 318 -17.92 6.71 23.67
N ASP A 319 -18.53 5.63 23.16
CA ASP A 319 -18.12 4.25 23.39
C ASP A 319 -17.46 3.62 22.14
N GLN A 320 -17.36 4.36 21.03
CA GLN A 320 -16.73 3.93 19.77
C GLN A 320 -15.20 3.83 19.90
N GLN A 321 -14.63 2.93 19.10
CA GLN A 321 -13.20 2.60 19.05
C GLN A 321 -12.48 3.34 17.92
N GLY A 322 -13.17 3.58 16.80
CA GLY A 322 -12.67 4.33 15.67
C GLY A 322 -12.36 5.78 16.02
N ASP A 323 -11.43 6.36 15.28
CA ASP A 323 -11.16 7.79 15.39
C ASP A 323 -12.27 8.55 14.64
N PRO A 324 -13.07 9.39 15.33
CA PRO A 324 -14.22 10.07 14.73
C PRO A 324 -13.82 11.07 13.64
N ALA A 325 -12.53 11.40 13.50
CA ALA A 325 -12.05 12.17 12.37
C ALA A 325 -12.36 11.49 11.03
N TYR A 326 -12.49 10.17 10.99
CA TYR A 326 -12.79 9.41 9.78
C TYR A 326 -14.28 9.21 9.51
N ASP A 327 -15.18 9.64 10.41
CA ASP A 327 -16.61 9.43 10.22
C ASP A 327 -17.13 10.17 8.99
N THR A 328 -17.99 9.50 8.23
CA THR A 328 -18.57 10.01 6.99
C THR A 328 -20.09 10.14 7.06
N ALA A 329 -20.71 9.60 8.11
CA ALA A 329 -22.15 9.65 8.33
C ALA A 329 -22.50 9.92 9.80
N ASP A 330 -23.65 10.55 9.98
CA ASP A 330 -24.24 11.00 11.25
C ASP A 330 -25.59 10.29 11.45
N PHE A 331 -25.56 9.14 12.11
CA PHE A 331 -26.76 8.35 12.37
C PHE A 331 -27.35 8.65 13.76
N ASN A 332 -27.97 7.66 14.40
CA ASN A 332 -28.67 7.87 15.67
C ASN A 332 -27.71 7.76 16.87
N ASP A 333 -27.64 8.82 17.68
CA ASP A 333 -26.81 8.90 18.90
C ASP A 333 -27.04 7.78 19.94
N GLN A 334 -28.12 7.00 19.87
CA GLN A 334 -28.34 5.84 20.75
C GLN A 334 -27.62 4.58 20.27
N ALA A 335 -27.58 4.39 18.96
CA ALA A 335 -26.89 3.33 18.20
C ALA A 335 -27.25 3.54 16.71
N PRO A 336 -26.28 3.46 15.78
CA PRO A 336 -24.87 3.13 16.00
C PRO A 336 -23.98 4.32 16.36
N GLY A 337 -24.46 5.56 16.26
CA GLY A 337 -23.63 6.77 16.30
C GLY A 337 -23.12 7.15 14.91
N ASN A 338 -22.06 7.95 14.85
CA ASN A 338 -21.38 8.34 13.62
C ASN A 338 -20.51 7.18 13.14
N LEU A 339 -20.40 7.00 11.83
CA LEU A 339 -19.63 5.89 11.27
C LEU A 339 -18.90 6.33 10.01
N ARG A 340 -17.81 5.63 9.68
CA ARG A 340 -17.13 5.70 8.39
C ARG A 340 -17.73 4.66 7.45
N VAL A 341 -18.66 5.06 6.59
CA VAL A 341 -19.36 4.16 5.66
C VAL A 341 -19.20 4.54 4.18
N ASP A 342 -18.70 5.75 3.89
CA ASP A 342 -18.47 6.26 2.54
C ASP A 342 -16.98 6.23 2.21
N TYR A 343 -16.63 5.71 1.03
CA TYR A 343 -15.25 5.43 0.68
C TYR A 343 -14.88 6.06 -0.67
N VAL A 344 -13.63 6.55 -0.75
CA VAL A 344 -12.92 6.90 -1.99
C VAL A 344 -11.53 6.26 -1.89
N LEU A 345 -11.35 5.11 -2.53
CA LEU A 345 -10.17 4.26 -2.38
C LEU A 345 -9.45 4.09 -3.73
N PRO A 346 -8.37 4.84 -3.99
CA PRO A 346 -7.63 4.76 -5.24
C PRO A 346 -6.77 3.49 -5.32
N SER A 347 -6.44 3.04 -6.52
CA SER A 347 -5.45 2.00 -6.76
C SER A 347 -4.05 2.45 -6.36
N GLN A 348 -3.19 1.53 -5.93
CA GLN A 348 -1.75 1.79 -5.78
C GLN A 348 -1.09 2.00 -7.15
N ALA A 349 -1.55 1.25 -8.14
CA ALA A 349 -1.09 1.30 -9.52
C ALA A 349 -1.48 2.62 -10.20
N GLY A 350 -0.50 3.34 -10.75
CA GLY A 350 -0.67 4.51 -11.61
C GLY A 350 -1.42 5.73 -11.02
N LEU A 351 -1.66 5.76 -9.70
CA LEU A 351 -2.33 6.87 -9.02
C LEU A 351 -1.57 7.28 -7.75
N THR A 352 -1.54 8.59 -7.52
CA THR A 352 -0.91 9.20 -6.36
C THR A 352 -1.93 10.06 -5.64
N ARG A 353 -2.31 9.68 -4.41
CA ARG A 353 -3.19 10.52 -3.60
C ARG A 353 -2.43 11.71 -3.01
N LEU A 354 -2.90 12.93 -3.28
CA LEU A 354 -2.31 14.19 -2.84
C LEU A 354 -2.97 14.71 -1.57
N ASP A 355 -4.30 14.61 -1.51
CA ASP A 355 -5.13 15.12 -0.41
C ASP A 355 -6.44 14.32 -0.35
N GLY A 356 -7.24 14.54 0.68
CA GLY A 356 -8.64 14.14 0.73
C GLY A 356 -9.32 14.53 2.04
N GLY A 357 -10.64 14.60 2.02
CA GLY A 357 -11.39 14.99 3.20
C GLY A 357 -12.85 14.60 3.17
N VAL A 358 -13.50 14.80 4.30
CA VAL A 358 -14.94 14.69 4.46
C VAL A 358 -15.51 16.12 4.56
N PHE A 359 -16.50 16.46 3.74
CA PHE A 359 -17.19 17.75 3.83
C PHE A 359 -18.14 17.74 5.04
N TRP A 360 -17.57 17.94 6.22
CA TRP A 360 -18.31 18.06 7.47
C TRP A 360 -17.76 19.25 8.26
N PRO A 361 -18.01 20.50 7.84
CA PRO A 361 -17.53 21.66 8.57
C PRO A 361 -18.24 21.80 9.92
N GLU A 362 -17.52 22.30 10.92
CA GLU A 362 -18.04 22.50 12.27
C GLU A 362 -19.30 23.40 12.32
N PRO A 363 -20.15 23.24 13.35
CA PRO A 363 -21.32 24.09 13.55
C PRO A 363 -20.98 25.59 13.51
N GLY A 364 -21.60 26.32 12.57
CA GLY A 364 -21.42 27.76 12.40
C GLY A 364 -20.38 28.16 11.35
N GLN A 365 -19.60 27.22 10.82
CA GLN A 365 -18.71 27.46 9.68
C GLN A 365 -19.47 27.59 8.35
N PRO A 366 -18.91 28.28 7.35
CA PRO A 366 -19.50 28.37 6.03
C PRO A 366 -19.78 26.98 5.43
N GLY A 367 -21.06 26.68 5.19
CA GLY A 367 -21.50 25.39 4.64
C GLY A 367 -22.00 24.39 5.68
N SER A 368 -21.89 24.66 6.99
CA SER A 368 -22.36 23.74 8.04
C SER A 368 -23.87 23.50 7.98
N ALA A 369 -24.67 24.49 7.57
CA ALA A 369 -26.11 24.30 7.37
C ALA A 369 -26.46 23.47 6.12
N ALA A 370 -25.50 23.26 5.21
CA ALA A 370 -25.70 22.48 4.01
C ALA A 370 -25.53 20.97 4.26
N VAL A 371 -24.78 20.57 5.30
CA VAL A 371 -24.65 19.16 5.67
C VAL A 371 -25.95 18.56 6.21
N GLU A 372 -26.92 19.37 6.65
CA GLU A 372 -28.27 18.92 7.01
C GLU A 372 -29.08 18.35 5.81
N ALA A 373 -28.51 18.31 4.61
CA ALA A 373 -29.17 17.78 3.43
C ALA A 373 -29.29 16.25 3.43
N SER A 374 -28.37 15.58 4.12
CA SER A 374 -28.27 14.13 4.26
C SER A 374 -27.69 13.82 5.63
N ASP A 375 -27.92 12.61 6.13
CA ASP A 375 -27.18 12.01 7.24
C ASP A 375 -25.74 11.63 6.85
N HIS A 376 -25.44 11.47 5.56
CA HIS A 376 -24.09 11.26 5.06
C HIS A 376 -23.38 12.57 4.72
N ARG A 377 -22.07 12.49 4.51
CA ARG A 377 -21.20 13.61 4.12
C ARG A 377 -20.47 13.27 2.83
N LEU A 378 -20.18 14.30 2.04
CA LEU A 378 -19.42 14.12 0.82
C LEU A 378 -17.95 13.80 1.17
N VAL A 379 -17.43 12.70 0.66
CA VAL A 379 -16.04 12.26 0.83
C VAL A 379 -15.29 12.46 -0.49
N TYR A 380 -14.05 12.96 -0.45
CA TYR A 380 -13.25 13.16 -1.65
C TYR A 380 -11.77 12.84 -1.46
N ALA A 381 -11.09 12.55 -2.57
CA ALA A 381 -9.63 12.47 -2.66
C ALA A 381 -9.14 13.23 -3.90
N ASP A 382 -8.02 13.92 -3.76
CA ASP A 382 -7.29 14.53 -4.87
C ASP A 382 -6.20 13.57 -5.32
N LEU A 383 -6.22 13.23 -6.60
CA LEU A 383 -5.36 12.20 -7.17
C LEU A 383 -4.55 12.77 -8.33
N ALA A 384 -3.24 12.53 -8.35
CA ALA A 384 -2.43 12.68 -9.54
C ALA A 384 -2.38 11.36 -10.32
N LEU A 385 -2.56 11.42 -11.63
CA LEU A 385 -2.24 10.29 -12.51
C LEU A 385 -0.73 10.24 -12.70
N THR A 386 -0.13 9.08 -12.40
CA THR A 386 1.30 8.84 -12.56
C THR A 386 1.54 7.72 -13.57
N ASP A 387 2.61 7.84 -14.34
CA ASP A 387 3.16 6.70 -15.07
C ASP A 387 3.79 5.76 -14.04
N GLU A 388 3.56 4.45 -14.17
CA GLU A 388 4.19 3.49 -13.27
C GLU A 388 5.70 3.56 -13.43
N THR A 389 6.37 3.95 -12.36
CA THR A 389 7.83 3.97 -12.31
C THR A 389 8.24 2.59 -11.81
N PRO A 390 9.05 1.81 -12.54
CA PRO A 390 9.46 0.48 -12.10
C PRO A 390 10.09 0.54 -10.71
N ARG A 391 9.83 -0.41 -9.82
CA ARG A 391 10.32 -0.35 -8.42
C ARG A 391 11.85 -0.36 -8.36
N VAL A 392 12.52 -1.05 -9.28
CA VAL A 392 13.98 -1.09 -9.39
C VAL A 392 14.49 -0.35 -10.64
N ALA A 393 14.80 0.94 -10.54
CA ALA A 393 15.31 1.73 -11.67
C ALA A 393 16.64 1.20 -12.27
N GLY A 394 17.48 0.51 -11.49
CA GLY A 394 18.72 -0.08 -11.99
C GLY A 394 19.58 -0.73 -10.93
N ALA A 395 20.75 -1.24 -11.35
CA ALA A 395 21.74 -1.85 -10.46
C ALA A 395 23.18 -1.50 -10.89
N ASP A 396 24.06 -1.27 -9.92
CA ASP A 396 25.48 -0.99 -10.14
C ASP A 396 26.38 -1.99 -9.43
N PHE A 397 27.56 -2.26 -9.99
CA PHE A 397 28.55 -3.15 -9.39
C PHE A 397 29.32 -2.50 -8.23
N LEU A 398 29.28 -3.11 -7.04
CA LEU A 398 29.97 -2.62 -5.84
C LEU A 398 31.25 -3.38 -5.52
N GLY A 399 31.34 -4.66 -5.88
CA GLY A 399 32.55 -5.47 -5.67
C GLY A 399 32.30 -6.97 -5.77
N LEU A 400 33.38 -7.74 -5.87
CA LEU A 400 33.36 -9.20 -5.98
C LEU A 400 34.52 -9.78 -5.16
N VAL A 401 34.22 -10.81 -4.36
CA VAL A 401 35.21 -11.64 -3.66
C VAL A 401 35.07 -13.08 -4.15
N ALA A 402 36.14 -13.62 -4.72
CA ALA A 402 36.21 -15.01 -5.15
C ALA A 402 36.98 -15.87 -4.14
N LEU A 403 36.41 -17.01 -3.78
CA LEU A 403 37.00 -18.02 -2.91
C LEU A 403 37.30 -19.26 -3.76
N PRO A 404 38.55 -19.74 -3.78
CA PRO A 404 38.93 -20.89 -4.61
C PRO A 404 38.28 -22.19 -4.12
N ASP A 405 38.28 -23.21 -4.97
CA ASP A 405 37.88 -24.57 -4.63
C ASP A 405 38.73 -25.20 -3.49
N GLY A 406 38.23 -26.30 -2.94
CA GLY A 406 38.98 -27.13 -1.99
C GLY A 406 39.16 -26.54 -0.59
N LEU A 407 38.46 -25.44 -0.28
CA LEU A 407 38.46 -24.85 1.05
C LEU A 407 37.73 -25.73 2.07
N THR A 408 38.12 -25.59 3.33
CA THR A 408 37.43 -26.23 4.45
C THR A 408 37.20 -25.23 5.57
N PHE A 409 36.04 -25.28 6.20
CA PHE A 409 35.67 -24.49 7.37
C PHE A 409 35.19 -25.42 8.48
N GLN A 410 35.78 -25.30 9.67
CA GLN A 410 35.52 -26.21 10.80
C GLN A 410 35.57 -27.73 10.45
N GLN A 411 36.53 -28.13 9.59
CA GLN A 411 36.70 -29.50 9.08
C GLN A 411 35.64 -29.97 8.06
N THR A 412 34.79 -29.07 7.59
CA THR A 412 33.75 -29.33 6.59
C THR A 412 34.13 -28.70 5.24
N PRO A 413 33.94 -29.38 4.09
CA PRO A 413 34.18 -28.79 2.77
C PRO A 413 33.30 -27.57 2.51
N LEU A 414 33.93 -26.43 2.21
CA LEU A 414 33.24 -25.18 1.88
C LEU A 414 33.10 -25.04 0.37
N GLY A 415 31.88 -24.78 -0.11
CA GLY A 415 31.48 -24.77 -1.51
C GLY A 415 30.02 -25.17 -1.63
N GLY A 416 29.52 -25.33 -2.86
CA GLY A 416 28.14 -25.78 -3.06
C GLY A 416 27.07 -24.73 -2.79
N LEU A 417 27.39 -23.42 -2.83
CA LEU A 417 26.52 -22.41 -2.26
C LEU A 417 25.40 -22.00 -3.23
N SER A 418 24.22 -22.59 -3.07
CA SER A 418 23.06 -22.43 -3.95
C SER A 418 22.04 -21.39 -3.48
N GLY A 419 21.99 -21.05 -2.19
CA GLY A 419 21.04 -20.07 -1.66
C GLY A 419 21.62 -19.20 -0.55
N LEU A 420 21.08 -17.99 -0.39
CA LEU A 420 21.56 -17.00 0.57
C LEU A 420 20.40 -16.24 1.22
N THR A 421 20.42 -16.10 2.55
CA THR A 421 19.44 -15.25 3.25
C THR A 421 20.11 -14.44 4.36
N ARG A 422 19.59 -13.23 4.63
CA ARG A 422 20.05 -12.38 5.72
C ARG A 422 19.37 -12.81 7.02
N ASP A 423 20.15 -12.96 8.09
CA ASP A 423 19.61 -13.29 9.41
C ASP A 423 19.24 -12.02 10.20
N GLY A 424 18.38 -12.17 11.21
CA GLY A 424 17.97 -11.05 12.08
C GLY A 424 19.09 -10.41 12.91
N SER A 425 20.35 -10.87 12.79
CA SER A 425 21.53 -10.26 13.43
C SER A 425 22.36 -9.40 12.47
N GLY A 426 21.90 -9.23 11.22
CA GLY A 426 22.64 -8.60 10.14
C GLY A 426 23.79 -9.45 9.59
N GLY A 427 23.80 -10.76 9.87
CA GLY A 427 24.65 -11.74 9.20
C GLY A 427 23.89 -12.42 8.07
N TYR A 428 24.51 -13.45 7.47
CA TYR A 428 23.88 -14.22 6.40
C TYR A 428 24.02 -15.72 6.65
N LEU A 429 23.08 -16.47 6.11
CA LEU A 429 23.07 -17.91 6.04
C LEU A 429 23.15 -18.33 4.57
N ALA A 430 24.14 -19.16 4.24
CA ALA A 430 24.30 -19.72 2.89
C ALA A 430 24.11 -21.24 2.94
N ILE A 431 23.15 -21.76 2.19
CA ILE A 431 22.88 -23.20 2.11
C ILE A 431 23.86 -23.88 1.15
N SER A 432 24.19 -25.14 1.42
CA SER A 432 25.03 -25.95 0.53
C SER A 432 24.19 -27.04 -0.15
N ASP A 433 24.29 -27.12 -1.47
CA ASP A 433 23.66 -28.11 -2.36
C ASP A 433 24.21 -29.54 -2.23
N ASP A 434 25.35 -29.71 -1.54
CA ASP A 434 25.95 -31.04 -1.33
C ASP A 434 24.91 -32.00 -0.74
N ARG A 435 24.61 -33.04 -1.54
CA ARG A 435 23.58 -34.06 -1.31
C ARG A 435 23.88 -35.00 -0.15
N SER A 436 24.64 -34.53 0.84
CA SER A 436 25.29 -35.30 1.89
C SER A 436 26.37 -36.26 1.38
N ASP A 437 26.96 -35.99 0.23
CA ASP A 437 27.98 -36.83 -0.41
C ASP A 437 29.39 -36.54 0.13
N LEU A 438 29.73 -35.27 0.31
CA LEU A 438 31.04 -34.85 0.82
C LEU A 438 31.03 -34.65 2.33
N ALA A 439 29.96 -34.04 2.87
CA ALA A 439 29.68 -33.90 4.29
C ALA A 439 28.17 -33.85 4.52
N PRO A 440 27.65 -34.12 5.74
CA PRO A 440 26.21 -33.99 6.01
C PRO A 440 25.64 -32.65 5.53
N ALA A 441 24.42 -32.66 4.98
CA ALA A 441 23.70 -31.47 4.51
C ALA A 441 23.74 -30.35 5.56
N ARG A 442 23.91 -29.11 5.12
CA ARG A 442 24.36 -28.02 6.00
C ARG A 442 24.13 -26.64 5.40
N PHE A 443 24.10 -25.65 6.27
CA PHE A 443 24.27 -24.25 5.90
C PHE A 443 25.43 -23.62 6.69
N TYR A 444 25.94 -22.51 6.17
CA TYR A 444 27.01 -21.72 6.75
C TYR A 444 26.49 -20.38 7.24
N SER A 445 26.94 -19.93 8.41
CA SER A 445 26.71 -18.56 8.87
C SER A 445 27.92 -17.70 8.52
N LEU A 446 27.71 -16.55 7.89
CA LEU A 446 28.78 -15.62 7.51
C LEU A 446 28.42 -14.15 7.81
N ARG A 447 29.43 -13.30 7.73
CA ARG A 447 29.31 -11.84 7.78
C ARG A 447 29.91 -11.26 6.50
N LEU A 448 29.25 -10.23 5.97
CA LEU A 448 29.72 -9.42 4.86
C LEU A 448 29.97 -8.00 5.37
N ASP A 449 31.11 -7.43 5.02
CA ASP A 449 31.47 -6.04 5.30
C ASP A 449 31.24 -5.20 4.05
N LEU A 450 30.35 -4.20 4.18
CA LEU A 450 29.97 -3.23 3.15
C LEU A 450 29.93 -1.82 3.74
N ASP A 451 30.60 -1.59 4.87
CA ASP A 451 30.48 -0.33 5.63
C ASP A 451 30.99 0.88 4.82
N ASP A 452 31.91 0.67 3.88
CA ASP A 452 32.41 1.70 2.96
C ASP A 452 31.70 1.72 1.59
N GLY A 453 30.62 0.94 1.45
CA GLY A 453 29.84 0.82 0.22
C GLY A 453 30.44 -0.11 -0.84
N ARG A 454 31.50 -0.86 -0.53
CA ARG A 454 32.15 -1.79 -1.47
C ARG A 454 32.36 -3.16 -0.85
N LEU A 455 32.35 -4.20 -1.70
CA LEU A 455 32.78 -5.54 -1.29
C LEU A 455 34.20 -5.80 -1.76
N ASP A 456 35.14 -5.79 -0.81
CA ASP A 456 36.57 -5.98 -1.06
C ASP A 456 37.12 -7.29 -0.43
N ASP A 457 38.35 -7.66 -0.80
CA ASP A 457 39.05 -8.83 -0.27
C ASP A 457 39.05 -8.86 1.27
N GLY A 458 38.52 -9.95 1.83
CA GLY A 458 38.38 -10.13 3.28
C GLY A 458 37.07 -9.62 3.86
N GLY A 459 36.21 -9.00 3.05
CA GLY A 459 34.85 -8.59 3.42
C GLY A 459 33.91 -9.78 3.69
N VAL A 460 34.26 -10.99 3.22
CA VAL A 460 33.50 -12.22 3.49
C VAL A 460 34.15 -13.01 4.63
N ARG A 461 33.40 -13.27 5.69
CA ARG A 461 33.88 -14.06 6.84
C ARG A 461 32.87 -15.08 7.33
N PHE A 462 33.18 -16.35 7.13
CA PHE A 462 32.46 -17.47 7.74
C PHE A 462 32.64 -17.48 9.27
N THR A 463 31.55 -17.75 9.96
CA THR A 463 31.44 -17.68 11.42
C THR A 463 30.99 -18.99 12.03
N ASP A 464 30.11 -19.74 11.35
CA ASP A 464 29.67 -21.05 11.81
C ASP A 464 29.24 -21.98 10.66
N VAL A 465 29.07 -23.26 10.98
CA VAL A 465 28.49 -24.27 10.07
C VAL A 465 27.52 -25.14 10.86
N THR A 466 26.30 -25.28 10.33
CA THR A 466 25.21 -26.02 10.99
C THR A 466 24.74 -27.16 10.11
N THR A 467 24.74 -28.37 10.66
CA THR A 467 24.22 -29.56 9.99
C THR A 467 22.69 -29.59 10.03
N LEU A 468 22.06 -30.02 8.94
CA LEU A 468 20.64 -30.29 8.86
C LEU A 468 20.32 -31.72 9.33
N TRP A 469 19.27 -31.83 10.14
CA TRP A 469 18.81 -33.06 10.77
C TRP A 469 17.36 -33.33 10.40
N GLN A 470 17.02 -34.59 10.14
CA GLN A 470 15.64 -35.05 10.04
C GLN A 470 14.93 -34.93 11.38
N ALA A 471 13.59 -34.95 11.40
CA ALA A 471 12.75 -34.79 12.60
C ALA A 471 13.12 -35.69 13.80
N GLN A 472 13.74 -36.85 13.55
CA GLN A 472 14.17 -37.80 14.58
C GLN A 472 15.61 -37.56 15.10
N GLY A 473 16.29 -36.50 14.63
CA GLY A 473 17.67 -36.15 14.98
C GLY A 473 18.75 -36.93 14.22
N GLU A 474 18.38 -37.60 13.13
CA GLU A 474 19.32 -38.29 12.24
C GLU A 474 19.74 -37.36 11.09
N ALA A 475 21.00 -37.43 10.66
CA ALA A 475 21.43 -36.69 9.48
C ALA A 475 20.71 -37.22 8.24
N PHE A 476 20.53 -36.37 7.23
CA PHE A 476 20.13 -36.83 5.90
C PHE A 476 21.19 -37.79 5.33
N ALA A 477 20.74 -38.86 4.68
CA ALA A 477 21.64 -39.80 4.02
C ALA A 477 22.10 -39.21 2.67
N SER A 478 23.27 -39.65 2.22
CA SER A 478 23.80 -39.32 0.88
C SER A 478 22.74 -39.59 -0.20
N GLY A 479 22.48 -38.58 -1.04
CA GLY A 479 21.51 -38.57 -2.14
C GLY A 479 20.03 -38.47 -1.73
N THR A 480 19.71 -38.18 -0.46
CA THR A 480 18.31 -38.08 0.01
C THR A 480 17.80 -36.66 0.21
N ILE A 481 18.67 -35.68 0.05
CA ILE A 481 18.39 -34.26 0.10
C ILE A 481 19.26 -33.57 -0.93
N ASP A 482 18.74 -32.50 -1.51
CA ASP A 482 19.37 -31.68 -2.54
C ASP A 482 18.99 -30.21 -2.28
N PRO A 483 19.62 -29.53 -1.30
CA PRO A 483 19.15 -28.22 -0.84
C PRO A 483 19.49 -27.09 -1.82
N GLU A 484 18.53 -26.24 -2.16
CA GLU A 484 18.78 -25.11 -3.09
C GLU A 484 18.55 -23.75 -2.45
N GLY A 485 17.32 -23.47 -2.03
CA GLY A 485 16.94 -22.19 -1.45
C GLY A 485 16.92 -22.20 0.08
N ILE A 486 17.12 -21.04 0.69
CA ILE A 486 17.02 -20.83 2.15
C ILE A 486 16.37 -19.48 2.44
N ALA A 487 15.40 -19.45 3.35
CA ALA A 487 14.76 -18.23 3.85
C ALA A 487 14.75 -18.20 5.39
N TYR A 488 14.91 -17.00 5.97
CA TYR A 488 14.93 -16.79 7.43
C TYR A 488 13.61 -16.17 7.89
N GLY A 489 12.90 -16.84 8.79
CA GLY A 489 11.66 -16.33 9.38
C GLY A 489 11.89 -15.44 10.60
N ASP A 490 10.96 -14.53 10.87
CA ASP A 490 11.05 -13.58 11.99
C ASP A 490 10.99 -14.23 13.37
N ASP A 491 10.40 -15.42 13.46
CA ASP A 491 10.43 -16.26 14.66
C ASP A 491 11.82 -16.91 14.93
N GLY A 492 12.78 -16.68 14.01
CA GLY A 492 14.14 -17.19 14.05
C GLY A 492 14.31 -18.60 13.49
N THR A 493 13.29 -19.16 12.86
CA THR A 493 13.34 -20.44 12.13
C THR A 493 13.75 -20.23 10.67
N LEU A 494 13.86 -21.33 9.91
CA LEU A 494 14.32 -21.35 8.53
C LEU A 494 13.35 -22.13 7.66
N PHE A 495 13.22 -21.72 6.41
CA PHE A 495 12.68 -22.56 5.35
C PHE A 495 13.81 -22.96 4.41
N ILE A 496 13.81 -24.20 3.93
CA ILE A 496 14.79 -24.71 2.97
C ILE A 496 14.06 -25.51 1.90
N SER A 497 14.31 -25.20 0.63
CA SER A 497 13.80 -25.97 -0.50
C SER A 497 14.79 -27.08 -0.86
N SER A 498 14.26 -28.15 -1.43
CA SER A 498 15.06 -29.21 -2.00
C SER A 498 14.45 -29.72 -3.30
N GLU A 499 15.29 -29.96 -4.30
CA GLU A 499 14.89 -30.49 -5.61
C GLU A 499 14.36 -31.93 -5.54
N GLY A 500 14.84 -32.70 -4.56
CA GLY A 500 14.69 -34.14 -4.56
C GLY A 500 15.56 -34.80 -5.64
N ASP A 501 15.12 -35.95 -6.17
CA ASP A 501 15.81 -36.71 -7.21
C ASP A 501 14.76 -37.49 -7.99
N SER A 502 14.23 -36.89 -9.05
CA SER A 502 13.13 -37.50 -9.81
C SER A 502 13.54 -38.81 -10.46
N ASP A 503 14.83 -38.99 -10.79
CA ASP A 503 15.37 -40.23 -11.35
C ASP A 503 15.39 -41.38 -10.33
N GLN A 504 15.49 -41.08 -9.04
CA GLN A 504 15.35 -42.03 -7.93
C GLN A 504 13.93 -42.04 -7.30
N GLY A 505 13.01 -41.21 -7.80
CA GLY A 505 11.65 -41.06 -7.27
C GLY A 505 11.58 -40.37 -5.91
N ILE A 506 12.57 -39.51 -5.61
CA ILE A 506 12.58 -38.64 -4.44
C ILE A 506 11.91 -37.33 -4.84
N ALA A 507 10.84 -36.96 -4.16
CA ALA A 507 10.10 -35.75 -4.47
C ALA A 507 10.82 -34.48 -3.96
N PRO A 508 10.62 -33.33 -4.62
CA PRO A 508 11.02 -32.04 -4.05
C PRO A 508 10.23 -31.76 -2.77
N PHE A 509 10.77 -30.90 -1.92
CA PHE A 509 10.07 -30.43 -0.72
C PHE A 509 10.52 -29.03 -0.29
N VAL A 510 9.68 -28.38 0.52
CA VAL A 510 10.07 -27.21 1.32
C VAL A 510 9.92 -27.61 2.79
N GLY A 511 11.03 -27.57 3.53
CA GLY A 511 11.08 -27.94 4.94
C GLY A 511 11.17 -26.71 5.84
N HIS A 512 10.49 -26.76 6.99
CA HIS A 512 10.63 -25.78 8.06
C HIS A 512 11.60 -26.32 9.11
N PHE A 513 12.68 -25.59 9.36
CA PHE A 513 13.79 -25.99 10.20
C PHE A 513 14.01 -25.03 11.36
N GLY A 514 14.41 -25.57 12.50
CA GLY A 514 15.00 -24.76 13.57
C GLY A 514 16.37 -24.23 13.16
N ARG A 515 16.81 -23.13 13.79
CA ARG A 515 18.15 -22.57 13.56
C ARG A 515 19.31 -23.50 13.93
N ASP A 516 19.04 -24.55 14.70
CA ASP A 516 19.98 -25.63 15.00
C ASP A 516 20.03 -26.72 13.90
N GLY A 517 19.30 -26.52 12.80
CA GLY A 517 19.22 -27.41 11.65
C GLY A 517 18.20 -28.53 11.81
N GLN A 518 17.42 -28.56 12.89
CA GLN A 518 16.43 -29.60 13.13
C GLN A 518 15.18 -29.39 12.28
N LEU A 519 14.82 -30.35 11.40
CA LEU A 519 13.55 -30.33 10.68
C LEU A 519 12.38 -30.39 11.66
N LEU A 520 11.47 -29.43 11.56
CA LEU A 520 10.28 -29.24 12.40
C LEU A 520 9.02 -29.75 11.69
N SER A 521 8.81 -29.33 10.44
CA SER A 521 7.68 -29.71 9.59
C SER A 521 8.05 -29.60 8.10
N MET A 522 7.16 -30.02 7.22
CA MET A 522 7.26 -29.85 5.77
C MET A 522 5.99 -29.15 5.28
N LEU A 523 6.15 -28.24 4.32
CA LEU A 523 5.02 -27.59 3.65
C LEU A 523 4.37 -28.51 2.63
N GLU A 524 3.13 -28.21 2.25
CA GLU A 524 2.41 -28.98 1.25
C GLU A 524 3.02 -28.81 -0.14
N MET A 525 3.25 -29.92 -0.85
CA MET A 525 3.68 -29.91 -2.25
C MET A 525 2.50 -30.21 -3.17
N PRO A 526 2.21 -29.35 -4.16
CA PRO A 526 1.16 -29.64 -5.13
C PRO A 526 1.45 -30.92 -5.90
N ALA A 527 0.42 -31.73 -6.12
CA ALA A 527 0.54 -33.03 -6.78
C ALA A 527 1.18 -32.95 -8.18
N ALA A 528 0.92 -31.84 -8.91
CA ALA A 528 1.48 -31.60 -10.23
C ALA A 528 3.02 -31.54 -10.24
N LEU A 529 3.66 -31.15 -9.14
CA LEU A 529 5.13 -31.07 -9.02
C LEU A 529 5.77 -32.41 -8.66
N VAL A 530 5.01 -33.36 -8.08
CA VAL A 530 5.56 -34.63 -7.60
C VAL A 530 5.82 -35.58 -8.78
N PRO A 531 7.05 -36.10 -8.96
CA PRO A 531 7.33 -37.07 -10.01
C PRO A 531 6.48 -38.34 -9.87
N ASP A 532 5.83 -38.75 -10.96
CA ASP A 532 4.97 -39.94 -10.96
C ASP A 532 5.73 -41.27 -11.07
N GLY A 533 7.04 -41.20 -11.28
CA GLY A 533 7.93 -42.34 -11.51
C GLY A 533 7.82 -42.98 -12.90
N SER A 534 6.96 -42.47 -13.77
CA SER A 534 6.87 -42.86 -15.19
C SER A 534 7.67 -41.93 -16.09
N GLY A 535 7.92 -40.70 -15.61
CA GLY A 535 8.59 -39.64 -16.36
C GLY A 535 7.65 -38.89 -17.29
N GLU A 536 6.33 -38.98 -17.06
CA GLU A 536 5.29 -38.28 -17.81
C GLU A 536 4.75 -37.04 -17.08
N SER A 537 4.94 -36.92 -15.76
CA SER A 537 4.54 -35.73 -14.98
C SER A 537 5.47 -35.47 -13.78
N GLY A 538 5.43 -34.23 -13.29
CA GLY A 538 6.22 -33.75 -12.15
C GLY A 538 7.39 -32.85 -12.55
N VAL A 539 8.20 -32.49 -11.55
CA VAL A 539 9.47 -31.79 -11.77
C VAL A 539 10.44 -32.65 -12.59
N ARG A 540 11.37 -31.97 -13.26
CA ARG A 540 12.48 -32.60 -13.98
C ARG A 540 13.70 -32.64 -13.06
N ASN A 541 14.52 -33.68 -13.19
CA ASN A 541 15.74 -33.81 -12.41
C ASN A 541 16.68 -32.63 -12.69
N ASN A 542 17.21 -31.98 -11.64
CA ASN A 542 18.14 -30.85 -11.73
C ASN A 542 17.54 -29.62 -12.44
N LEU A 543 16.21 -29.43 -12.34
CA LEU A 543 15.47 -28.30 -12.88
C LEU A 543 14.20 -28.05 -12.01
N ALA A 544 14.28 -28.36 -10.72
CA ALA A 544 13.16 -28.40 -9.77
C ALA A 544 13.16 -27.13 -8.91
N LEU A 545 12.94 -27.23 -7.59
CA LEU A 545 12.78 -26.05 -6.71
C LEU A 545 14.14 -25.42 -6.36
N GLU A 546 14.51 -24.37 -7.08
CA GLU A 546 15.81 -23.67 -6.95
C GLU A 546 15.76 -22.52 -5.93
N SER A 547 14.66 -21.78 -5.95
CA SER A 547 14.56 -20.49 -5.24
C SER A 547 13.76 -20.58 -3.94
N LEU A 548 14.04 -19.69 -2.99
CA LEU A 548 13.22 -19.57 -1.79
C LEU A 548 13.36 -18.20 -1.12
N THR A 549 12.26 -17.46 -0.97
CA THR A 549 12.24 -16.12 -0.34
C THR A 549 10.98 -15.90 0.47
N LEU A 550 11.10 -15.13 1.56
CA LEU A 550 9.96 -14.58 2.30
C LEU A 550 9.73 -13.12 1.88
N THR A 551 8.48 -12.67 1.95
CA THR A 551 8.13 -11.25 1.91
C THR A 551 8.69 -10.51 3.13
N PRO A 552 8.92 -9.18 3.05
CA PRO A 552 9.48 -8.42 4.17
C PRO A 552 8.69 -8.46 5.48
N ASP A 553 7.37 -8.72 5.42
CA ASP A 553 6.50 -8.91 6.58
C ASP A 553 6.53 -10.34 7.15
N GLY A 554 7.18 -11.27 6.45
CA GLY A 554 7.30 -12.67 6.85
C GLY A 554 6.03 -13.51 6.69
N GLU A 555 4.96 -12.99 6.08
CA GLU A 555 3.67 -13.68 5.98
C GLU A 555 3.58 -14.60 4.76
N THR A 556 4.29 -14.26 3.68
CA THR A 556 4.24 -15.00 2.41
C THR A 556 5.61 -15.59 2.04
N LEU A 557 5.63 -16.87 1.66
CA LEU A 557 6.82 -17.57 1.19
C LEU A 557 6.69 -17.92 -0.30
N PHE A 558 7.68 -17.56 -1.10
CA PHE A 558 7.77 -17.91 -2.52
C PHE A 558 8.87 -18.93 -2.78
N THR A 559 8.60 -19.87 -3.67
CA THR A 559 9.60 -20.75 -4.33
C THR A 559 9.21 -20.90 -5.79
N ALA A 560 10.13 -21.36 -6.65
CA ALA A 560 9.81 -21.60 -8.05
C ALA A 560 10.61 -22.75 -8.62
N THR A 561 10.06 -23.37 -9.65
CA THR A 561 10.81 -24.34 -10.46
C THR A 561 11.83 -23.65 -11.37
N GLU A 562 12.98 -24.27 -11.61
CA GLU A 562 13.97 -23.70 -12.54
C GLU A 562 13.37 -23.57 -13.95
N ASN A 563 12.61 -24.59 -14.35
CA ASN A 563 12.01 -24.71 -15.67
C ASN A 563 10.65 -25.42 -15.62
N ALA A 564 10.05 -25.67 -16.78
CA ALA A 564 8.76 -26.33 -16.90
C ALA A 564 8.74 -27.75 -16.33
N LEU A 565 7.62 -28.07 -15.67
CA LEU A 565 7.25 -29.44 -15.36
C LEU A 565 7.17 -30.28 -16.64
N VAL A 566 7.24 -31.61 -16.50
CA VAL A 566 7.21 -32.52 -17.65
C VAL A 566 5.96 -32.31 -18.51
N GLN A 567 4.81 -32.11 -17.87
CA GLN A 567 3.51 -31.94 -18.50
C GLN A 567 3.16 -30.51 -18.93
N ASP A 568 4.00 -29.52 -18.61
CA ASP A 568 3.77 -28.11 -18.96
C ASP A 568 4.39 -27.73 -20.31
N GLY A 569 5.26 -28.59 -20.84
CA GLY A 569 5.88 -28.41 -22.14
C GLY A 569 7.36 -28.78 -22.14
N PRO A 570 8.11 -28.41 -23.19
CA PRO A 570 9.54 -28.68 -23.27
C PRO A 570 10.33 -27.92 -22.20
N GLY A 571 11.45 -28.50 -21.78
CA GLY A 571 12.47 -27.80 -21.00
C GLY A 571 13.15 -26.67 -21.79
N PRO A 572 14.14 -26.00 -21.20
CA PRO A 572 14.75 -24.82 -21.80
C PRO A 572 15.49 -25.18 -23.09
N GLY A 573 15.42 -24.28 -24.07
CA GLY A 573 16.01 -24.48 -25.39
C GLY A 573 16.73 -23.25 -25.91
N ILE A 574 17.49 -23.43 -27.00
CA ILE A 574 18.22 -22.33 -27.65
C ILE A 574 17.25 -21.27 -28.21
N ASP A 575 16.16 -21.72 -28.83
CA ASP A 575 15.20 -20.85 -29.53
C ASP A 575 13.87 -20.66 -28.76
N SER A 576 13.76 -21.24 -27.55
CA SER A 576 12.55 -21.21 -26.73
C SER A 576 12.87 -21.18 -25.25
N GLY A 577 12.21 -20.28 -24.51
CA GLY A 577 12.17 -20.30 -23.05
C GLY A 577 11.32 -21.47 -22.52
N SER A 578 11.26 -21.58 -21.20
CA SER A 578 10.48 -22.60 -20.49
C SER A 578 9.50 -21.93 -19.50
N PRO A 579 8.24 -22.41 -19.39
CA PRO A 579 7.30 -21.91 -18.38
C PRO A 579 7.57 -22.52 -17.01
N SER A 580 8.34 -21.83 -16.18
CA SER A 580 8.51 -22.14 -14.76
C SER A 580 7.25 -21.83 -13.96
N ARG A 581 7.07 -22.51 -12.82
CA ARG A 581 5.98 -22.23 -11.88
C ARG A 581 6.53 -21.56 -10.64
N ILE A 582 6.01 -20.38 -10.31
CA ILE A 582 6.15 -19.74 -9.00
C ILE A 582 5.04 -20.28 -8.10
N LEU A 583 5.38 -20.65 -6.87
CA LEU A 583 4.46 -21.07 -5.83
C LEU A 583 4.50 -20.03 -4.71
N GLN A 584 3.33 -19.61 -4.27
CA GLN A 584 3.13 -18.70 -3.15
C GLN A 584 2.43 -19.44 -2.01
N TYR A 585 3.07 -19.45 -0.85
CA TYR A 585 2.58 -20.06 0.37
C TYR A 585 2.17 -19.01 1.38
N ASP A 586 1.06 -19.23 2.07
CA ASP A 586 0.82 -18.59 3.37
C ASP A 586 1.66 -19.33 4.43
N VAL A 587 2.51 -18.58 5.13
CA VAL A 587 3.46 -19.14 6.10
C VAL A 587 2.74 -19.77 7.31
N HIS A 588 1.55 -19.27 7.66
CA HIS A 588 0.82 -19.71 8.84
C HIS A 588 0.14 -21.07 8.66
N SER A 589 -0.53 -21.26 7.53
CA SER A 589 -1.20 -22.51 7.14
C SER A 589 -0.24 -23.51 6.54
N GLY A 590 0.80 -23.05 5.83
CA GLY A 590 1.72 -23.86 5.05
C GLY A 590 1.12 -24.39 3.74
N GLU A 591 -0.01 -23.84 3.31
CA GLU A 591 -0.72 -24.19 2.08
C GLU A 591 -0.30 -23.26 0.93
N VAL A 592 -0.38 -23.77 -0.31
CA VAL A 592 -0.16 -22.96 -1.51
C VAL A 592 -1.43 -22.18 -1.82
N GLU A 593 -1.38 -20.85 -1.68
CA GLU A 593 -2.51 -19.97 -1.99
C GLU A 593 -2.59 -19.69 -3.49
N HIS A 594 -1.44 -19.39 -4.10
CA HIS A 594 -1.35 -18.98 -5.50
C HIS A 594 -0.19 -19.66 -6.24
N GLN A 595 -0.34 -19.84 -7.55
CA GLN A 595 0.75 -20.23 -8.44
C GLN A 595 0.76 -19.33 -9.68
N TYR A 596 1.94 -18.98 -10.19
CA TYR A 596 2.08 -18.11 -11.36
C TYR A 596 3.03 -18.69 -12.39
N VAL A 597 2.83 -18.33 -13.66
CA VAL A 597 3.76 -18.71 -14.73
C VAL A 597 4.87 -17.67 -14.87
N TYR A 598 6.11 -18.12 -14.70
CA TYR A 598 7.32 -17.36 -15.03
C TYR A 598 7.92 -17.86 -16.35
N PRO A 599 8.04 -17.01 -17.39
CA PRO A 599 8.65 -17.41 -18.65
C PRO A 599 10.16 -17.13 -18.65
N THR A 600 10.99 -18.18 -18.66
CA THR A 600 12.46 -18.01 -18.80
C THR A 600 12.84 -17.52 -20.20
N GLU A 601 14.00 -16.89 -20.35
CA GLU A 601 14.51 -16.50 -21.66
C GLU A 601 14.92 -17.72 -22.53
N PRO A 602 14.81 -17.61 -23.86
CA PRO A 602 15.50 -18.52 -24.77
C PRO A 602 17.03 -18.48 -24.57
N GLY A 603 17.71 -19.57 -24.91
CA GLY A 603 19.16 -19.69 -24.79
C GLY A 603 19.60 -20.58 -23.63
N ASN A 604 18.76 -21.55 -23.27
CA ASN A 604 18.95 -22.44 -22.12
C ASN A 604 19.01 -21.70 -20.77
N PHE A 605 18.22 -20.64 -20.59
CA PHE A 605 18.09 -20.00 -19.28
C PHE A 605 17.16 -20.80 -18.37
N GLY A 606 17.53 -20.87 -17.10
CA GLY A 606 16.71 -21.34 -15.99
C GLY A 606 16.53 -20.24 -14.95
N LEU A 607 15.40 -20.27 -14.23
CA LEU A 607 15.12 -19.41 -13.08
C LEU A 607 15.80 -19.99 -11.84
N VAL A 608 16.91 -19.39 -11.40
CA VAL A 608 17.75 -19.98 -10.35
C VAL A 608 17.53 -19.37 -8.98
N GLU A 609 16.97 -18.17 -8.89
CA GLU A 609 16.68 -17.54 -7.60
C GLU A 609 15.57 -16.52 -7.70
N MET A 610 14.88 -16.28 -6.58
CA MET A 610 13.95 -15.18 -6.40
C MET A 610 14.16 -14.48 -5.06
N LEU A 611 13.82 -13.21 -5.01
CA LEU A 611 13.86 -12.41 -3.79
C LEU A 611 12.66 -11.47 -3.77
N ALA A 612 11.80 -11.60 -2.77
CA ALA A 612 10.62 -10.75 -2.64
C ALA A 612 11.02 -9.35 -2.16
N LEU A 613 10.48 -8.32 -2.83
CA LEU A 613 10.61 -6.92 -2.45
C LEU A 613 9.38 -6.42 -1.68
N ASP A 614 8.22 -6.99 -2.00
CA ASP A 614 6.93 -6.94 -1.33
C ASP A 614 6.05 -8.10 -1.85
N ASP A 615 4.75 -8.09 -1.59
CA ASP A 615 3.82 -9.18 -1.92
C ASP A 615 3.54 -9.34 -3.41
N GLY A 616 3.83 -8.31 -4.22
CA GLY A 616 3.56 -8.29 -5.66
C GLY A 616 4.81 -8.23 -6.52
N HIS A 617 5.93 -7.73 -5.98
CA HIS A 617 7.16 -7.48 -6.74
C HIS A 617 8.31 -8.33 -6.22
N LEU A 618 8.98 -9.03 -7.14
CA LEU A 618 10.15 -9.84 -6.83
C LEU A 618 11.30 -9.51 -7.77
N LEU A 619 12.51 -9.78 -7.32
CA LEU A 619 13.67 -9.95 -8.19
C LEU A 619 13.79 -11.42 -8.57
N ALA A 620 14.17 -11.69 -9.81
CA ALA A 620 14.42 -13.03 -10.33
C ALA A 620 15.80 -13.09 -11.00
N LEU A 621 16.58 -14.12 -10.69
CA LEU A 621 17.82 -14.41 -11.39
C LEU A 621 17.59 -15.49 -12.44
N GLU A 622 17.99 -15.21 -13.67
CA GLU A 622 18.12 -16.22 -14.70
C GLU A 622 19.60 -16.47 -15.02
N ARG A 623 19.95 -17.75 -15.18
CA ARG A 623 21.29 -18.19 -15.57
C ARG A 623 21.24 -19.07 -16.81
N ASN A 624 22.22 -18.92 -17.70
CA ASN A 624 22.60 -19.96 -18.66
C ASN A 624 24.11 -20.28 -18.59
N TYR A 625 24.50 -21.36 -19.26
CA TYR A 625 25.90 -21.72 -19.47
C TYR A 625 26.17 -22.23 -20.90
N PHE A 626 27.24 -21.73 -21.51
CA PHE A 626 27.81 -22.30 -22.75
C PHE A 626 29.32 -22.47 -22.61
N ALA A 627 29.84 -23.66 -22.95
CA ALA A 627 31.25 -24.02 -22.72
C ALA A 627 32.31 -23.06 -23.33
N ASP A 628 31.99 -22.38 -24.44
CA ASP A 628 32.91 -21.42 -25.09
C ASP A 628 32.70 -19.96 -24.61
N VAL A 629 31.67 -19.69 -23.82
CA VAL A 629 31.27 -18.34 -23.36
C VAL A 629 31.38 -18.18 -21.85
N GLY A 630 31.07 -19.23 -21.08
CA GLY A 630 30.90 -19.14 -19.62
C GLY A 630 29.44 -19.00 -19.22
N ASN A 631 29.20 -18.50 -18.01
CA ASN A 631 27.85 -18.22 -17.50
C ASN A 631 27.36 -16.84 -17.98
N THR A 632 26.07 -16.74 -18.24
CA THR A 632 25.37 -15.45 -18.38
C THR A 632 24.33 -15.37 -17.27
N ILE A 633 24.40 -14.30 -16.46
CA ILE A 633 23.47 -14.08 -15.34
C ILE A 633 22.72 -12.77 -15.57
N ARG A 634 21.40 -12.83 -15.43
CA ARG A 634 20.52 -11.66 -15.59
C ARG A 634 19.59 -11.52 -14.41
N LEU A 635 19.47 -10.28 -13.94
CA LEU A 635 18.56 -9.86 -12.89
C LEU A 635 17.33 -9.23 -13.54
N TYR A 636 16.17 -9.74 -13.20
CA TYR A 636 14.87 -9.23 -13.61
C TYR A 636 14.09 -8.73 -12.40
N GLU A 637 13.25 -7.73 -12.62
CA GLU A 637 12.12 -7.42 -11.75
C GLU A 637 10.89 -8.08 -12.37
N ILE A 638 10.09 -8.73 -11.53
CA ILE A 638 8.80 -9.28 -11.90
C ILE A 638 7.68 -8.67 -11.07
N ASP A 639 6.53 -8.50 -11.73
CA ASP A 639 5.27 -8.09 -11.13
C ASP A 639 4.25 -9.22 -11.31
N LEU A 640 3.76 -9.71 -10.17
CA LEU A 640 2.75 -10.75 -10.09
C LEU A 640 1.34 -10.20 -10.28
N GLY A 641 1.16 -8.89 -10.10
CA GLY A 641 -0.10 -8.20 -9.97
C GLY A 641 -1.05 -8.50 -11.12
N ALA A 642 -0.56 -8.60 -12.36
CA ALA A 642 -1.39 -8.88 -13.53
C ALA A 642 -1.38 -10.34 -14.02
N ALA A 643 -0.65 -11.23 -13.34
CA ALA A 643 -0.49 -12.63 -13.73
C ALA A 643 -1.76 -13.44 -13.44
N THR A 644 -2.01 -14.48 -14.26
CA THR A 644 -3.08 -15.45 -13.99
C THR A 644 -2.63 -16.40 -12.88
N ASP A 645 -3.44 -16.53 -11.83
CA ASP A 645 -3.27 -17.59 -10.84
C ASP A 645 -3.61 -18.96 -11.46
N ILE A 646 -2.63 -19.85 -11.48
CA ILE A 646 -2.71 -21.21 -12.02
C ILE A 646 -2.73 -22.27 -10.91
N ASN A 647 -3.02 -21.90 -9.67
CA ASN A 647 -3.12 -22.87 -8.58
C ASN A 647 -4.17 -23.93 -8.90
N GLY A 648 -3.82 -25.21 -8.70
CA GLY A 648 -4.66 -26.35 -9.08
C GLY A 648 -4.67 -26.71 -10.57
N VAL A 649 -3.93 -26.01 -11.44
CA VAL A 649 -3.77 -26.39 -12.86
C VAL A 649 -2.76 -27.53 -13.00
N GLU A 650 -3.21 -28.69 -13.50
CA GLU A 650 -2.35 -29.87 -13.68
C GLU A 650 -1.34 -29.73 -14.82
N SER A 651 -1.74 -29.10 -15.94
CA SER A 651 -0.90 -28.91 -17.13
C SER A 651 -1.17 -27.57 -17.83
N LEU A 652 -0.09 -26.84 -18.13
CA LEU A 652 -0.15 -25.60 -18.89
C LEU A 652 -0.39 -25.81 -20.39
N GLU A 653 0.01 -26.94 -20.98
CA GLU A 653 -0.24 -27.23 -22.40
C GLU A 653 -1.75 -27.36 -22.71
N GLU A 654 -2.54 -27.77 -21.72
CA GLU A 654 -3.98 -27.96 -21.83
C GLU A 654 -4.80 -26.72 -21.41
N THR A 655 -4.14 -25.65 -20.97
CA THR A 655 -4.77 -24.46 -20.40
C THR A 655 -4.62 -23.25 -21.34
N SER A 656 -5.72 -22.56 -21.63
CA SER A 656 -5.73 -21.38 -22.51
C SER A 656 -5.99 -20.09 -21.74
N GLY A 657 -5.38 -18.98 -22.16
CA GLY A 657 -5.63 -17.66 -21.57
C GLY A 657 -4.76 -17.32 -20.36
N VAL A 658 -3.76 -18.15 -20.05
CA VAL A 658 -2.79 -17.88 -18.99
C VAL A 658 -1.92 -16.68 -19.36
N ARG A 659 -1.98 -15.62 -18.55
CA ARG A 659 -1.06 -14.49 -18.59
C ARG A 659 0.11 -14.77 -17.63
N PRO A 660 1.36 -14.85 -18.13
CA PRO A 660 2.53 -14.96 -17.26
C PRO A 660 2.77 -13.66 -16.48
N VAL A 661 3.65 -13.72 -15.49
CA VAL A 661 4.15 -12.54 -14.77
C VAL A 661 4.76 -11.52 -15.72
N ASP A 662 4.57 -10.24 -15.43
CA ASP A 662 5.23 -9.18 -16.18
C ASP A 662 6.70 -9.14 -15.74
N LYS A 663 7.62 -9.14 -16.71
CA LYS A 663 9.06 -9.31 -16.48
C LYS A 663 9.85 -8.21 -17.16
N ARG A 664 10.73 -7.55 -16.42
CA ARG A 664 11.60 -6.47 -16.93
C ARG A 664 13.05 -6.71 -16.53
N LEU A 665 13.96 -6.63 -17.50
CA LEU A 665 15.40 -6.74 -17.23
C LEU A 665 15.87 -5.52 -16.40
N VAL A 666 16.50 -5.81 -15.26
CA VAL A 666 17.16 -4.82 -14.40
C VAL A 666 18.63 -4.71 -14.76
N ALA A 667 19.33 -5.84 -14.84
CA ALA A 667 20.76 -5.88 -15.15
C ALA A 667 21.20 -7.19 -15.82
N ASP A 668 22.18 -7.09 -16.71
CA ASP A 668 22.98 -8.22 -17.18
C ASP A 668 24.38 -8.09 -16.55
N LEU A 669 24.82 -9.09 -15.78
CA LEU A 669 26.07 -8.99 -15.02
C LEU A 669 27.29 -8.79 -15.93
N GLY A 670 27.27 -9.35 -17.14
CA GLY A 670 28.34 -9.16 -18.12
C GLY A 670 28.43 -7.71 -18.61
N GLU A 671 27.29 -7.03 -18.74
CA GLU A 671 27.24 -5.61 -19.10
C GLU A 671 27.73 -4.69 -17.97
N LEU A 672 27.61 -5.14 -16.72
CA LEU A 672 28.22 -4.49 -15.55
C LEU A 672 29.74 -4.73 -15.44
N GLY A 673 30.32 -5.53 -16.34
CA GLY A 673 31.75 -5.85 -16.37
C GLY A 673 32.15 -6.94 -15.38
N ILE A 674 31.20 -7.75 -14.93
CA ILE A 674 31.41 -8.90 -14.04
C ILE A 674 31.66 -10.14 -14.91
N ASP A 675 32.55 -11.01 -14.47
CA ASP A 675 32.79 -12.34 -15.06
C ASP A 675 32.23 -13.39 -14.10
N PRO A 676 30.91 -13.68 -14.17
CA PRO A 676 30.23 -14.47 -13.16
C PRO A 676 30.52 -15.97 -13.29
N ASP A 677 30.64 -16.65 -12.15
CA ASP A 677 30.55 -18.12 -12.09
C ASP A 677 29.08 -18.58 -12.02
N ASN A 678 28.82 -19.79 -11.50
CA ASN A 678 27.49 -20.37 -11.35
C ASN A 678 26.66 -19.67 -10.25
N VAL A 679 26.28 -18.41 -10.47
CA VAL A 679 25.49 -17.61 -9.51
C VAL A 679 24.08 -18.19 -9.38
N GLU A 680 23.72 -18.52 -8.14
CA GLU A 680 22.48 -19.24 -7.79
C GLU A 680 21.78 -18.67 -6.55
N GLY A 681 22.48 -18.02 -5.62
CA GLY A 681 21.85 -17.46 -4.42
C GLY A 681 21.80 -15.93 -4.43
N MET A 682 20.76 -15.35 -3.83
CA MET A 682 20.55 -13.90 -3.76
C MET A 682 19.93 -13.47 -2.42
N SER A 683 20.42 -12.36 -1.86
CA SER A 683 19.81 -11.76 -0.67
C SER A 683 20.01 -10.25 -0.63
N LEU A 684 19.06 -9.52 -0.03
CA LEU A 684 19.26 -8.12 0.30
C LEU A 684 20.39 -7.97 1.34
N GLY A 685 21.22 -6.95 1.15
CA GLY A 685 22.18 -6.52 2.15
C GLY A 685 21.73 -5.30 2.94
N PRO A 686 22.64 -4.68 3.71
CA PRO A 686 22.34 -3.42 4.37
C PRO A 686 22.03 -2.32 3.35
N ARG A 687 21.19 -1.37 3.75
CA ARG A 687 21.06 -0.11 3.03
C ARG A 687 22.39 0.63 3.11
N LEU A 688 22.88 1.12 1.98
CA LEU A 688 24.17 1.79 1.88
C LEU A 688 24.05 3.23 2.40
N ALA A 689 25.18 3.82 2.78
CA ALA A 689 25.24 5.20 3.21
C ALA A 689 24.75 6.20 2.15
N ASP A 690 24.77 5.81 0.87
CA ASP A 690 24.28 6.62 -0.25
C ASP A 690 22.77 6.45 -0.53
N GLY A 691 22.07 5.64 0.27
CA GLY A 691 20.64 5.37 0.14
C GLY A 691 20.28 4.24 -0.81
N ARG A 692 21.24 3.65 -1.54
CA ARG A 692 20.95 2.44 -2.34
C ARG A 692 20.71 1.22 -1.45
N GLN A 693 19.84 0.34 -1.90
CA GLN A 693 19.66 -0.97 -1.30
C GLN A 693 20.74 -1.92 -1.86
N SER A 694 21.60 -2.50 -1.01
CA SER A 694 22.57 -3.48 -1.52
C SER A 694 21.91 -4.83 -1.79
N LEU A 695 22.41 -5.54 -2.79
CA LEU A 695 22.01 -6.88 -3.19
C LEU A 695 23.26 -7.76 -3.25
N ILE A 696 23.22 -8.92 -2.60
CA ILE A 696 24.32 -9.86 -2.53
C ILE A 696 23.95 -11.10 -3.31
N LEU A 697 24.83 -11.49 -4.23
CA LEU A 697 24.73 -12.73 -4.98
C LEU A 697 25.85 -13.68 -4.54
N VAL A 698 25.58 -14.98 -4.58
CA VAL A 698 26.56 -16.03 -4.34
C VAL A 698 26.58 -17.04 -5.47
N SER A 699 27.78 -17.51 -5.84
CA SER A 699 27.93 -18.61 -6.79
C SER A 699 28.26 -19.92 -6.13
N ASP A 700 27.65 -20.96 -6.68
CA ASP A 700 28.07 -22.32 -6.48
C ASP A 700 29.35 -22.60 -7.28
N ASN A 701 30.24 -23.40 -6.71
CA ASN A 701 31.45 -23.88 -7.38
C ASN A 701 31.37 -25.36 -7.78
N ASN A 702 30.21 -26.02 -7.58
CA ASN A 702 29.97 -27.44 -7.82
C ASN A 702 31.07 -28.34 -7.20
N PHE A 703 31.78 -27.86 -6.18
CA PHE A 703 33.00 -28.47 -5.62
C PHE A 703 34.07 -28.89 -6.66
N ASN A 704 34.24 -28.14 -7.77
CA ASN A 704 35.24 -28.44 -8.79
C ASN A 704 36.31 -27.34 -8.95
N ASP A 705 37.46 -27.71 -9.56
CA ASP A 705 38.65 -26.85 -9.67
C ASP A 705 38.60 -25.85 -10.85
N SER A 706 37.49 -25.82 -11.60
CA SER A 706 37.25 -24.88 -12.69
C SER A 706 36.29 -23.75 -12.33
N GLN A 707 35.76 -23.76 -11.10
CA GLN A 707 34.80 -22.77 -10.61
C GLN A 707 35.18 -22.27 -9.23
N ASP A 708 34.90 -21.00 -8.98
CA ASP A 708 35.13 -20.34 -7.69
C ASP A 708 33.79 -20.04 -7.01
N THR A 709 33.77 -20.05 -5.67
CA THR A 709 32.64 -19.49 -4.92
C THR A 709 32.81 -17.97 -4.89
N GLN A 710 31.96 -17.24 -5.59
CA GLN A 710 31.98 -15.79 -5.68
C GLN A 710 30.90 -15.20 -4.77
N PHE A 711 31.22 -14.11 -4.09
CA PHE A 711 30.26 -13.19 -3.50
C PHE A 711 30.30 -11.89 -4.29
N ILE A 712 29.16 -11.46 -4.80
CA ILE A 712 29.02 -10.29 -5.67
C ILE A 712 28.07 -9.31 -4.99
N ALA A 713 28.50 -8.06 -4.80
CA ALA A 713 27.65 -7.00 -4.28
C ALA A 713 27.23 -6.05 -5.40
N LEU A 714 25.93 -5.82 -5.51
CA LEU A 714 25.32 -4.80 -6.36
C LEU A 714 24.62 -3.74 -5.49
N GLY A 715 24.51 -2.52 -6.00
CA GLY A 715 23.71 -1.44 -5.40
C GLY A 715 22.48 -1.20 -6.25
N LEU A 716 21.30 -1.48 -5.71
CA LEU A 716 20.03 -1.25 -6.39
C LEU A 716 19.58 0.19 -6.20
N THR A 717 19.18 0.79 -7.32
CA THR A 717 18.45 2.05 -7.34
C THR A 717 16.96 1.72 -7.29
N LEU A 718 16.34 1.94 -6.14
CA LEU A 718 14.91 1.71 -5.93
C LEU A 718 14.14 3.01 -6.10
N ASN A 719 12.95 2.96 -6.69
CA ASN A 719 11.97 4.05 -6.66
C ASN A 719 10.97 3.72 -5.56
N GLU A 720 11.17 4.32 -4.39
CA GLU A 720 10.46 3.95 -3.17
C GLU A 720 9.24 4.82 -2.94
N GLN A 721 8.25 4.26 -2.25
CA GLN A 721 7.14 5.03 -1.70
C GLN A 721 7.13 4.84 -0.18
N ALA A 722 7.26 5.93 0.56
CA ALA A 722 7.24 5.89 2.03
C ALA A 722 6.32 6.99 2.56
N THR A 723 5.51 6.63 3.55
CA THR A 723 4.66 7.57 4.30
C THR A 723 5.02 7.45 5.78
N GLY A 724 5.39 8.55 6.39
CA GLY A 724 5.57 8.68 7.84
C GLY A 724 4.22 8.73 8.55
N GLY A 725 4.28 8.56 9.87
CA GLY A 725 3.12 8.46 10.73
C GLY A 725 2.83 9.78 11.44
N ALA A 726 2.37 9.66 12.69
CA ALA A 726 2.36 10.78 13.62
C ALA A 726 3.69 10.81 14.38
N GLY A 727 4.40 11.93 14.35
CA GLY A 727 5.69 12.13 14.99
C GLY A 727 6.74 12.69 14.02
N SER A 728 7.97 12.81 14.51
CA SER A 728 9.13 13.19 13.69
C SER A 728 9.78 11.97 13.07
N ASP A 729 9.64 11.81 11.77
CA ASP A 729 10.12 10.68 10.97
C ASP A 729 11.40 11.02 10.20
N ARG A 730 12.13 9.97 9.81
CA ARG A 730 13.43 10.06 9.15
C ARG A 730 13.46 9.19 7.91
N PHE A 731 13.76 9.81 6.78
CA PHE A 731 13.89 9.13 5.49
C PHE A 731 15.32 9.24 4.97
N VAL A 732 15.76 8.24 4.22
CA VAL A 732 17.02 8.29 3.47
C VAL A 732 16.67 8.14 2.00
N ALA A 733 16.80 9.22 1.24
CA ALA A 733 16.54 9.22 -0.19
C ALA A 733 17.71 8.57 -0.94
N GLY A 734 17.37 7.67 -1.87
CA GLY A 734 18.33 7.02 -2.74
C GLY A 734 18.56 7.81 -4.04
N PRO A 735 19.21 7.21 -5.04
CA PRO A 735 19.29 7.74 -6.40
C PRO A 735 18.03 7.50 -7.26
N GLY A 736 16.99 6.90 -6.68
CA GLY A 736 15.72 6.66 -7.37
C GLY A 736 14.82 7.88 -7.36
N ALA A 737 13.70 7.80 -8.08
CA ALA A 737 12.62 8.76 -7.98
C ALA A 737 11.67 8.30 -6.88
N ASP A 738 11.96 8.73 -5.65
CA ASP A 738 11.22 8.34 -4.46
C ASP A 738 10.01 9.26 -4.25
N ARG A 739 9.00 8.74 -3.56
CA ARG A 739 7.87 9.50 -3.07
C ARG A 739 7.81 9.39 -1.55
N LEU A 740 8.08 10.50 -0.87
CA LEU A 740 8.19 10.54 0.58
C LEU A 740 7.17 11.52 1.17
N VAL A 741 6.29 11.02 2.02
CA VAL A 741 5.30 11.81 2.75
C VAL A 741 5.69 11.79 4.21
N GLY A 742 5.97 12.94 4.84
CA GLY A 742 6.40 12.98 6.24
C GLY A 742 5.28 12.71 7.22
N GLY A 743 4.13 13.37 7.04
CA GLY A 743 3.00 13.23 7.96
C GLY A 743 2.95 14.38 8.95
N ALA A 744 2.67 14.10 10.22
CA ALA A 744 2.50 15.12 11.25
C ALA A 744 3.70 15.15 12.19
N GLY A 745 4.49 16.21 12.20
CA GLY A 745 5.63 16.34 13.09
C GLY A 745 6.73 17.19 12.49
N VAL A 746 7.99 16.83 12.77
CA VAL A 746 9.16 17.43 12.10
C VAL A 746 9.90 16.31 11.40
N ASP A 747 9.70 16.22 10.10
CA ASP A 747 10.18 15.14 9.27
C ASP A 747 11.44 15.56 8.51
N VAL A 748 12.38 14.63 8.38
CA VAL A 748 13.66 14.88 7.72
C VAL A 748 13.94 13.87 6.64
N VAL A 749 14.39 14.36 5.48
CA VAL A 749 14.91 13.53 4.41
C VAL A 749 16.41 13.74 4.28
N ARG A 750 17.19 12.67 4.41
CA ARG A 750 18.63 12.67 4.13
C ARG A 750 18.89 12.40 2.66
N PHE A 751 19.62 13.30 2.04
CA PHE A 751 20.22 13.16 0.72
C PHE A 751 21.73 13.00 0.85
N SER A 752 22.30 12.17 -0.02
CA SER A 752 23.74 12.00 -0.13
C SER A 752 24.34 13.03 -1.08
N GLY A 753 25.52 13.54 -0.75
CA GLY A 753 26.18 14.65 -1.47
C GLY A 753 25.91 16.02 -0.85
N ASP A 754 26.58 17.02 -1.39
CA ASP A 754 26.50 18.41 -0.93
C ASP A 754 25.21 19.08 -1.45
N ALA A 755 24.58 19.94 -0.63
CA ALA A 755 23.34 20.62 -1.00
C ALA A 755 23.44 21.45 -2.30
N ALA A 756 24.64 21.94 -2.63
CA ALA A 756 24.88 22.73 -3.84
C ALA A 756 24.81 21.91 -5.14
N ALA A 757 24.89 20.58 -5.05
CA ALA A 757 24.76 19.67 -6.19
C ALA A 757 23.30 19.25 -6.45
N ALA A 758 22.41 19.46 -5.48
CA ALA A 758 20.98 19.16 -5.63
C ALA A 758 20.21 20.32 -6.28
N SER A 759 19.09 19.99 -6.93
CA SER A 759 18.08 20.96 -7.32
C SER A 759 16.80 20.75 -6.52
N ILE A 760 16.32 21.81 -5.88
CA ILE A 760 15.10 21.82 -5.07
C ILE A 760 14.10 22.74 -5.76
N ALA A 761 12.88 22.27 -5.98
CA ALA A 761 11.79 23.06 -6.53
C ALA A 761 10.53 22.93 -5.67
N HIS A 762 9.96 24.07 -5.30
CA HIS A 762 8.74 24.17 -4.49
C HIS A 762 7.50 24.29 -5.37
N ALA A 763 6.47 23.54 -5.01
CA ALA A 763 5.14 23.68 -5.57
C ALA A 763 4.28 24.63 -4.71
N ASP A 764 3.19 25.12 -5.29
CA ASP A 764 2.28 26.06 -4.61
C ASP A 764 1.44 25.40 -3.49
N ASP A 765 1.41 24.07 -3.45
CA ASP A 765 0.73 23.24 -2.45
C ASP A 765 1.60 22.87 -1.24
N GLY A 766 2.84 23.39 -1.17
CA GLY A 766 3.80 23.07 -0.10
C GLY A 766 4.59 21.79 -0.32
N SER A 767 4.29 21.02 -1.38
CA SER A 767 5.15 19.92 -1.79
C SER A 767 6.42 20.44 -2.45
N LEU A 768 7.45 19.59 -2.47
CA LEU A 768 8.74 19.93 -3.03
C LEU A 768 9.31 18.75 -3.81
N THR A 769 10.01 19.06 -4.89
CA THR A 769 10.78 18.07 -5.64
C THR A 769 12.26 18.30 -5.41
N VAL A 770 12.99 17.22 -5.12
CA VAL A 770 14.44 17.24 -4.92
C VAL A 770 15.09 16.28 -5.90
N THR A 771 16.02 16.78 -6.69
CA THR A 771 16.91 15.95 -7.51
C THR A 771 18.28 16.00 -6.87
N SER A 772 18.78 14.87 -6.36
CA SER A 772 20.10 14.78 -5.73
C SER A 772 21.23 14.71 -6.75
N GLU A 773 22.49 14.77 -6.30
CA GLU A 773 23.66 14.55 -7.18
C GLU A 773 23.68 13.13 -7.76
N LEU A 774 23.16 12.15 -7.01
CA LEU A 774 23.18 10.75 -7.41
C LEU A 774 22.12 10.41 -8.47
N GLY A 775 21.23 11.36 -8.79
CA GLY A 775 20.11 11.16 -9.71
C GLY A 775 18.78 11.06 -8.96
N GLY A 776 17.75 10.59 -9.66
CA GLY A 776 16.41 10.54 -9.10
C GLY A 776 15.75 11.92 -9.04
N THR A 777 14.42 11.98 -9.01
CA THR A 777 13.71 13.21 -8.66
C THR A 777 12.61 12.83 -7.71
N ASP A 778 12.85 13.13 -6.45
CA ASP A 778 12.03 12.73 -5.34
C ASP A 778 10.90 13.73 -5.16
N SER A 779 9.70 13.22 -4.92
CA SER A 779 8.53 14.03 -4.58
C SER A 779 8.30 13.96 -3.08
N LEU A 780 8.43 15.09 -2.40
CA LEU A 780 8.32 15.19 -0.95
C LEU A 780 7.11 16.05 -0.56
N SER A 781 6.38 15.64 0.46
CA SER A 781 5.28 16.40 1.05
C SER A 781 5.25 16.27 2.57
N GLY A 782 5.00 17.37 3.28
CA GLY A 782 5.05 17.39 4.75
C GLY A 782 6.45 17.05 5.28
N ILE A 783 7.50 17.60 4.65
CA ILE A 783 8.89 17.44 5.10
C ILE A 783 9.42 18.81 5.51
N GLU A 784 9.91 18.93 6.74
CA GLU A 784 10.39 20.21 7.28
C GLU A 784 11.90 20.40 7.07
N LEU A 785 12.67 19.32 7.02
CA LEU A 785 14.13 19.35 6.97
C LEU A 785 14.70 18.53 5.81
N LEU A 786 15.63 19.13 5.08
CA LEU A 786 16.46 18.46 4.07
C LEU A 786 17.89 18.40 4.59
N ARG A 787 18.39 17.20 4.83
CA ARG A 787 19.74 16.97 5.34
C ARG A 787 20.65 16.51 4.21
N PHE A 788 21.70 17.28 3.93
CA PHE A 788 22.79 16.95 3.02
C PHE A 788 24.07 16.64 3.79
N ASP A 789 25.11 16.14 3.12
CA ASP A 789 26.36 15.78 3.79
C ASP A 789 27.12 17.00 4.34
N ASP A 790 26.94 18.19 3.73
CA ASP A 790 27.60 19.42 4.16
C ASP A 790 26.74 20.33 5.05
N ARG A 791 25.41 20.19 5.01
CA ARG A 791 24.48 21.03 5.77
C ARG A 791 23.08 20.46 5.97
N VAL A 792 22.38 21.02 6.94
CA VAL A 792 20.92 20.94 7.06
C VAL A 792 20.26 22.19 6.45
N LEU A 793 19.18 22.01 5.69
CA LEU A 793 18.33 23.05 5.16
C LEU A 793 16.90 22.91 5.71
N LEU A 794 16.24 24.04 5.96
CA LEU A 794 14.79 24.04 6.10
C LEU A 794 14.18 23.84 4.71
N ALA A 795 13.24 22.91 4.60
CA ALA A 795 12.50 22.65 3.37
C ALA A 795 11.76 23.90 2.90
N GLU A 796 11.22 24.69 3.84
CA GLU A 796 10.58 25.96 3.54
C GLU A 796 11.09 27.12 4.42
N ALA A 797 10.80 28.35 4.03
CA ALA A 797 11.19 29.53 4.78
C ALA A 797 10.47 29.60 6.15
N PRO A 798 11.14 30.02 7.24
CA PRO A 798 10.50 30.16 8.53
C PRO A 798 9.31 31.14 8.52
N SER A 799 8.16 30.74 9.06
CA SER A 799 6.99 31.62 9.21
C SER A 799 6.90 32.17 10.64
N LEU A 800 7.89 33.00 11.01
CA LEU A 800 8.03 33.42 12.41
C LEU A 800 6.96 34.41 12.87
N SER A 801 6.32 34.12 14.00
CA SER A 801 5.37 35.03 14.64
C SER A 801 5.66 35.25 16.14
N GLY A 802 5.11 36.35 16.67
CA GLY A 802 5.31 36.75 18.06
C GLY A 802 6.64 37.48 18.37
N PRO A 803 7.07 37.48 19.65
CA PRO A 803 8.27 38.13 20.13
C PRO A 803 9.57 37.59 19.54
N ALA A 804 10.57 38.48 19.48
CA ALA A 804 11.87 38.21 18.88
C ALA A 804 12.80 37.32 19.72
N ASP A 805 12.36 36.74 20.82
CA ASP A 805 13.05 35.69 21.56
C ASP A 805 12.44 34.30 21.28
N LEU A 806 11.13 34.22 21.07
CA LEU A 806 10.42 32.94 20.97
C LEU A 806 10.71 32.11 19.72
N ALA A 807 11.03 32.73 18.58
CA ALA A 807 11.31 32.05 17.30
C ALA A 807 10.29 30.95 16.96
N PHE A 808 9.02 31.27 17.16
CA PHE A 808 7.89 30.37 16.91
C PHE A 808 7.52 30.42 15.44
N ASP A 809 7.56 29.27 14.77
CA ASP A 809 7.11 29.11 13.39
C ASP A 809 5.62 28.77 13.37
N GLU A 810 4.82 29.75 13.00
CA GLU A 810 3.36 29.61 13.01
C GLU A 810 2.87 28.64 11.95
N ARG A 811 3.53 28.56 10.78
CA ARG A 811 3.07 27.65 9.73
C ARG A 811 3.34 26.21 10.13
N LEU A 812 4.58 25.89 10.49
CA LEU A 812 4.95 24.55 10.94
C LEU A 812 4.09 24.09 12.11
N TYR A 813 3.85 24.98 13.08
CA TYR A 813 3.01 24.64 14.21
C TYR A 813 1.57 24.32 13.79
N LEU A 814 1.02 24.99 12.78
CA LEU A 814 -0.32 24.67 12.29
C LEU A 814 -0.33 23.38 11.46
N ASP A 815 0.67 23.16 10.62
CA ASP A 815 0.77 21.96 9.79
C ASP A 815 0.92 20.70 10.65
N ALA A 816 1.73 20.76 11.71
CA ALA A 816 1.90 19.67 12.67
C ALA A 816 0.73 19.52 13.66
N ASN A 817 -0.19 20.50 13.70
CA ASN A 817 -1.31 20.52 14.65
C ASN A 817 -2.61 20.95 13.96
N PRO A 818 -3.22 20.06 13.14
CA PRO A 818 -4.43 20.37 12.37
C PRO A 818 -5.59 20.89 13.23
N ASP A 819 -5.71 20.38 14.47
CA ASP A 819 -6.66 20.84 15.48
C ASP A 819 -6.53 22.34 15.76
N ILE A 820 -5.29 22.82 15.88
CA ILE A 820 -5.00 24.23 16.13
C ILE A 820 -5.08 25.06 14.86
N ALA A 821 -4.71 24.50 13.70
CA ALA A 821 -4.87 25.15 12.40
C ALA A 821 -6.32 25.51 12.14
N ALA A 822 -7.22 24.56 12.40
CA ALA A 822 -8.65 24.77 12.32
C ALA A 822 -9.09 25.88 13.29
N ALA A 823 -8.70 25.82 14.57
CA ALA A 823 -9.06 26.83 15.57
C ALA A 823 -8.52 28.24 15.23
N ALA A 824 -7.33 28.32 14.65
CA ALA A 824 -6.71 29.57 14.19
C ALA A 824 -7.43 30.16 12.97
N ALA A 825 -7.82 29.32 11.99
CA ALA A 825 -8.60 29.73 10.84
C ALA A 825 -9.98 30.31 11.25
N ARG A 826 -10.55 29.82 12.36
CA ARG A 826 -11.77 30.36 12.97
C ARG A 826 -11.56 31.64 13.80
N GLY A 827 -10.32 32.01 14.09
CA GLY A 827 -9.97 33.14 14.94
C GLY A 827 -10.29 32.94 16.43
N GLU A 828 -10.42 31.70 16.88
CA GLU A 828 -10.73 31.33 18.27
C GLU A 828 -9.51 31.42 19.17
N VAL A 829 -8.37 30.99 18.64
CA VAL A 829 -7.05 31.06 19.26
C VAL A 829 -6.06 31.46 18.17
N THR A 830 -4.95 32.10 18.52
CA THR A 830 -3.83 32.17 17.58
C THR A 830 -2.89 31.01 17.83
N ALA A 831 -2.20 30.49 16.80
CA ALA A 831 -1.21 29.42 16.98
C ALA A 831 -0.22 29.75 18.10
N LEU A 832 0.23 31.02 18.12
CA LEU A 832 1.13 31.56 19.13
C LEU A 832 0.54 31.55 20.55
N ASP A 833 -0.72 31.95 20.72
CA ASP A 833 -1.36 31.94 22.03
C ASP A 833 -1.58 30.50 22.51
N HIS A 834 -2.00 29.60 21.61
CA HIS A 834 -2.15 28.19 21.95
C HIS A 834 -0.82 27.57 22.38
N TYR A 835 0.25 27.78 21.60
CA TYR A 835 1.56 27.22 21.94
C TYR A 835 2.04 27.69 23.32
N ARG A 836 1.85 28.96 23.64
CA ARG A 836 2.24 29.52 24.94
C ARG A 836 1.45 28.99 26.12
N ASP A 837 0.14 28.88 25.94
CA ASP A 837 -0.77 28.52 27.03
C ASP A 837 -0.81 26.99 27.23
N TYR A 838 -0.57 26.22 26.18
CA TYR A 838 -0.72 24.75 26.17
C TYR A 838 0.43 24.04 25.47
N GLY A 839 0.72 24.37 24.20
CA GLY A 839 1.60 23.57 23.34
C GLY A 839 3.01 23.31 23.91
N ALA A 840 3.60 24.31 24.55
CA ALA A 840 4.91 24.18 25.21
C ALA A 840 4.87 23.13 26.35
N HIS A 841 3.79 23.09 27.13
CA HIS A 841 3.60 22.12 28.21
C HIS A 841 3.25 20.72 27.69
N GLU A 842 2.57 20.65 26.56
CA GLU A 842 2.21 19.41 25.87
C GLU A 842 3.40 18.75 25.17
N GLY A 843 4.53 19.46 25.08
CA GLY A 843 5.74 18.98 24.45
C GLY A 843 5.69 19.08 22.92
N ARG A 844 4.96 20.06 22.37
CA ARG A 844 4.90 20.36 20.93
C ARG A 844 6.10 21.23 20.54
N ASP A 845 6.61 21.04 19.33
CA ASP A 845 7.78 21.77 18.86
C ASP A 845 7.42 23.19 18.37
N PRO A 846 8.21 24.23 18.75
CA PRO A 846 7.97 25.61 18.33
C PRO A 846 8.41 25.92 16.91
N ASN A 847 9.33 25.13 16.35
CA ASN A 847 9.95 25.28 15.04
C ASN A 847 10.70 23.98 14.67
N ALA A 848 11.11 23.85 13.40
CA ALA A 848 11.73 22.64 12.87
C ALA A 848 13.10 22.28 13.48
N LEU A 849 13.75 23.21 14.18
CA LEU A 849 15.15 23.05 14.63
C LEU A 849 15.26 22.92 16.15
N PHE A 850 14.15 22.89 16.87
CA PHE A 850 14.08 22.56 18.28
C PHE A 850 13.22 21.32 18.47
N ASP A 851 13.79 20.27 19.07
CA ASP A 851 13.08 19.03 19.38
C ASP A 851 12.87 18.96 20.90
N GLU A 852 11.66 19.22 21.35
CA GLU A 852 11.31 19.29 22.78
C GLU A 852 11.51 17.94 23.48
N ARG A 853 11.20 16.83 22.81
CA ARG A 853 11.35 15.49 23.37
C ARG A 853 12.82 15.09 23.42
N GLY A 854 13.56 15.29 22.33
CA GLY A 854 15.00 15.04 22.24
C GLY A 854 15.79 15.90 23.19
N TYR A 855 15.47 17.19 23.31
CA TYR A 855 16.13 18.10 24.24
C TYR A 855 15.97 17.64 25.69
N ARG A 856 14.76 17.24 26.09
CA ARG A 856 14.51 16.70 27.44
C ARG A 856 15.25 15.38 27.69
N ALA A 857 15.28 14.49 26.71
CA ALA A 857 15.99 13.21 26.80
C ALA A 857 17.50 13.41 26.96
N ALA A 858 18.10 14.36 26.23
CA ALA A 858 19.52 14.73 26.34
C ALA A 858 19.86 15.46 27.64
N ASN A 859 18.87 16.09 28.29
CA ASN A 859 19.04 16.95 29.46
C ASN A 859 18.17 16.50 30.65
N PRO A 860 18.50 15.39 31.34
CA PRO A 860 17.67 14.84 32.42
C PRO A 860 17.44 15.79 33.62
N ASP A 861 18.34 16.75 33.84
CA ASP A 861 18.18 17.79 34.86
C ASP A 861 17.06 18.77 34.53
N VAL A 862 16.91 19.13 33.25
CA VAL A 862 15.85 19.98 32.71
C VAL A 862 14.52 19.23 32.75
N ASP A 863 14.49 17.99 32.26
CA ASP A 863 13.29 17.15 32.32
C ASP A 863 12.76 17.00 33.76
N ALA A 864 13.67 16.75 34.71
CA ALA A 864 13.30 16.67 36.12
C ALA A 864 12.75 18.00 36.67
N ALA A 865 13.21 19.16 36.20
CA ALA A 865 12.68 20.47 36.59
C ALA A 865 11.27 20.72 36.01
N ILE A 866 11.02 20.31 34.77
CA ILE A 866 9.69 20.37 34.15
C ILE A 866 8.70 19.48 34.92
N GLN A 867 9.08 18.24 35.24
CA GLN A 867 8.25 17.33 36.05
C GLN A 867 7.93 17.87 37.45
N ARG A 868 8.77 18.76 38.00
CA ARG A 868 8.52 19.45 39.28
C ARG A 868 7.68 20.73 39.14
N GLY A 869 7.35 21.14 37.92
CA GLY A 869 6.68 22.41 37.62
C GLY A 869 7.57 23.64 37.89
N GLU A 870 8.89 23.48 37.83
CA GLU A 870 9.86 24.57 37.96
C GLU A 870 10.13 25.26 36.61
N LEU A 871 9.88 24.54 35.51
CA LEU A 871 9.96 25.00 34.13
C LEU A 871 8.71 24.52 33.37
N ASP A 872 8.33 25.29 32.37
CA ASP A 872 7.16 25.05 31.53
C ASP A 872 7.47 24.05 30.40
N SER A 873 8.67 24.14 29.82
CA SER A 873 9.16 23.28 28.73
C SER A 873 10.69 23.26 28.65
N GLY A 874 11.24 22.33 27.87
CA GLY A 874 12.65 22.30 27.49
C GLY A 874 13.03 23.53 26.67
N TYR A 875 12.14 23.99 25.79
CA TYR A 875 12.37 25.20 25.00
C TYR A 875 12.53 26.46 25.86
N GLN A 876 11.77 26.56 26.95
CA GLN A 876 11.93 27.65 27.92
C GLN A 876 13.34 27.62 28.53
N HIS A 877 13.84 26.44 28.89
CA HIS A 877 15.20 26.28 29.40
C HIS A 877 16.24 26.69 28.35
N TYR A 878 16.08 26.21 27.12
CA TYR A 878 17.01 26.50 26.03
C TYR A 878 17.19 27.99 25.82
N GLN A 879 16.09 28.74 25.67
CA GLN A 879 16.13 30.20 25.45
C GLN A 879 16.78 30.96 26.62
N ALA A 880 16.49 30.55 27.85
CA ALA A 880 16.95 31.24 29.05
C ALA A 880 18.43 30.95 29.37
N TRP A 881 18.87 29.71 29.17
CA TRP A 881 20.20 29.24 29.61
C TRP A 881 20.84 28.23 28.65
N GLY A 882 20.07 27.32 28.05
CA GLY A 882 20.62 26.15 27.36
C GLY A 882 21.63 26.47 26.28
N TRP A 883 21.38 27.47 25.42
CA TRP A 883 22.34 27.85 24.39
C TRP A 883 23.65 28.43 24.95
N GLN A 884 23.60 29.08 26.13
CA GLN A 884 24.79 29.60 26.82
C GLN A 884 25.55 28.50 27.57
N GLU A 885 24.85 27.42 27.91
CA GLU A 885 25.41 26.21 28.51
C GLU A 885 26.01 25.26 27.45
N GLY A 886 25.85 25.56 26.15
CA GLY A 886 26.29 24.70 25.06
C GLY A 886 25.43 23.46 24.89
N ARG A 887 24.12 23.57 25.15
CA ARG A 887 23.15 22.47 24.96
C ARG A 887 22.42 22.64 23.64
N ASP A 888 22.69 21.74 22.70
CA ASP A 888 22.09 21.77 21.36
C ASP A 888 20.55 21.70 21.42
N PRO A 889 19.84 22.52 20.61
CA PRO A 889 18.37 22.56 20.61
C PRO A 889 17.72 21.34 19.97
N SER A 890 18.42 20.65 19.07
CA SER A 890 17.98 19.41 18.41
C SER A 890 19.19 18.68 17.86
N ALA A 891 18.97 17.48 17.32
CA ALA A 891 20.02 16.77 16.60
C ALA A 891 20.38 17.40 15.24
N TRP A 892 19.61 18.39 14.79
CA TRP A 892 19.77 19.04 13.48
C TRP A 892 20.46 20.40 13.56
N PHE A 893 20.88 20.82 14.75
CA PHE A 893 21.52 22.13 14.96
C PHE A 893 22.59 22.04 16.05
N ASP A 894 23.85 21.90 15.64
CA ASP A 894 25.01 21.95 16.54
C ASP A 894 25.43 23.41 16.80
N LEU A 895 25.39 23.82 18.08
CA LEU A 895 25.70 25.19 18.48
C LEU A 895 27.16 25.56 18.22
N ASP A 896 28.09 24.68 18.55
CA ASP A 896 29.52 24.93 18.44
C ASP A 896 29.92 25.03 16.96
N ALA A 897 29.42 24.12 16.12
CA ALA A 897 29.61 24.14 14.68
C ALA A 897 29.01 25.41 14.05
N TYR A 898 27.82 25.83 14.48
CA TYR A 898 27.21 27.06 13.99
C TYR A 898 28.04 28.29 14.38
N PHE A 899 28.54 28.38 15.62
CA PHE A 899 29.41 29.48 16.04
C PHE A 899 30.75 29.50 15.31
N ASP A 900 31.36 28.34 15.06
CA ASP A 900 32.60 28.21 14.30
C ASP A 900 32.42 28.68 12.84
N ALA A 901 31.28 28.36 12.23
CA ALA A 901 30.91 28.84 10.90
C ALA A 901 30.55 30.35 10.89
N ASN A 902 30.09 30.89 12.02
CA ASN A 902 29.56 32.25 12.15
C ASN A 902 30.24 33.02 13.31
N PRO A 903 31.54 33.33 13.21
CA PRO A 903 32.30 33.94 14.31
C PRO A 903 31.80 35.34 14.70
N ASP A 904 31.12 36.04 13.78
CA ASP A 904 30.48 37.32 14.04
C ASP A 904 29.31 37.21 15.03
N ILE A 905 28.56 36.10 14.98
CA ILE A 905 27.46 35.80 15.89
C ILE A 905 27.99 35.41 17.26
N ALA A 906 29.05 34.59 17.28
CA ALA A 906 29.76 34.22 18.50
C ALA A 906 30.34 35.46 19.23
N GLU A 907 30.99 36.37 18.50
CA GLU A 907 31.54 37.61 19.09
C GLU A 907 30.43 38.56 19.58
N ALA A 908 29.29 38.59 18.88
CA ALA A 908 28.14 39.40 19.27
C ALA A 908 27.38 38.82 20.48
N GLY A 909 27.59 37.55 20.83
CA GLY A 909 26.89 36.86 21.92
C GLY A 909 25.38 36.77 21.68
N VAL A 910 24.98 36.53 20.43
CA VAL A 910 23.58 36.38 20.01
C VAL A 910 23.20 34.90 20.03
N GLU A 911 21.98 34.61 20.46
CA GLU A 911 21.44 33.25 20.49
C GLU A 911 21.34 32.68 19.05
N PRO A 912 21.96 31.53 18.77
CA PRO A 912 22.24 31.09 17.40
C PRO A 912 21.04 30.50 16.65
N LEU A 913 20.16 29.74 17.30
CA LEU A 913 18.96 29.16 16.65
C LEU A 913 18.01 30.27 16.21
N GLY A 914 17.66 31.16 17.14
CA GLY A 914 16.81 32.31 16.87
C GLY A 914 17.46 33.37 15.98
N HIS A 915 18.79 33.42 15.90
CA HIS A 915 19.49 34.17 14.84
C HIS A 915 19.28 33.51 13.48
N TYR A 916 19.51 32.20 13.37
CA TYR A 916 19.37 31.49 12.11
C TYR A 916 17.96 31.63 11.54
N LEU A 917 16.95 31.33 12.34
CA LEU A 917 15.55 31.39 11.92
C LEU A 917 15.10 32.80 11.48
N ARG A 918 15.65 33.87 12.08
CA ARG A 918 15.25 35.25 11.76
C ARG A 918 16.04 35.91 10.65
N TYR A 919 17.31 35.56 10.53
CA TYR A 919 18.27 36.26 9.68
C TYR A 919 19.14 35.28 8.92
N GLY A 920 19.65 34.24 9.59
CA GLY A 920 20.59 33.31 8.97
C GLY A 920 20.04 32.60 7.74
N TYR A 921 18.76 32.21 7.73
CA TYR A 921 18.10 31.61 6.56
C TYR A 921 18.17 32.54 5.34
N ASP A 922 17.70 33.79 5.48
CA ASP A 922 17.71 34.79 4.40
C ASP A 922 19.12 35.27 4.02
N GLU A 923 20.06 35.24 4.97
CA GLU A 923 21.48 35.55 4.74
C GLU A 923 22.22 34.42 4.01
N GLY A 924 21.60 33.24 3.86
CA GLY A 924 22.25 32.05 3.31
C GLY A 924 23.33 31.47 4.23
N ARG A 925 23.20 31.68 5.55
CA ARG A 925 24.05 30.99 6.55
C ARG A 925 23.76 29.50 6.49
N VAL A 926 24.76 28.71 6.89
CA VAL A 926 24.70 27.25 6.83
C VAL A 926 24.53 26.70 8.24
N ILE A 927 23.69 25.69 8.41
CA ILE A 927 23.69 24.83 9.59
C ILE A 927 24.57 23.63 9.25
N PRO A 928 25.79 23.52 9.81
CA PRO A 928 26.65 22.39 9.53
C PRO A 928 26.03 21.09 10.03
N THR A 929 26.18 20.02 9.27
CA THR A 929 25.75 18.67 9.64
C THR A 929 26.62 18.13 10.78
N ALA A 930 26.01 17.48 11.77
CA ALA A 930 26.66 16.95 12.97
C ALA A 930 25.98 15.63 13.37
N ASP A 931 26.23 14.56 12.61
CA ASP A 931 25.38 13.36 12.65
C ASP A 931 26.19 12.08 12.93
N ASP A 932 26.81 11.96 14.10
CA ASP A 932 27.49 10.72 14.48
C ASP A 932 26.46 9.64 14.90
N GLY A 933 25.98 8.85 13.94
CA GLY A 933 25.28 7.57 14.18
C GLY A 933 23.74 7.61 14.25
N MET A 934 23.10 8.62 13.67
CA MET A 934 21.62 8.75 13.65
C MET A 934 20.89 8.03 12.52
N TRP A 935 21.65 7.58 11.51
CA TRP A 935 21.17 6.98 10.28
C TRP A 935 21.68 5.54 10.22
N GLY A 936 20.87 4.57 10.63
CA GLY A 936 21.26 3.16 10.72
C GLY A 936 20.12 2.23 11.06
#